data_AF-A0AAV0WIZ7-F1
#
_entry.id   AF-A0AAV0WIZ7-F1
#
_cell.length_a   1.000
_cell.length_b   1.000
_cell.length_c   1.000
_cell.angle_alpha   90.00
_cell.angle_beta   90.00
_cell.angle_gamma   90.00
#
_symmetry.space_group_name_H-M   'P 1'
#
loop_
_entity.id
_entity.type
_entity.pdbx_description
1 polymer ?
#
loop_
_entity_poly.entity_id
_entity_poly.type
_entity_poly.pdbx_seq_one_letter_code
_entity_poly.pdbx_strand_id
1 'polypeptide(L)'
;MATLSLRISIVERDVTKTMQFDPTISVYNACRLIRDKISEANLDQPKDYGLFLADEDIKKGVWLEPGRNLEYYILRNGDLLEYRKKMRTLKVHMLDGTLKTLLVDDSQPVANLMVVICTKIGITNHDEYSLVRETPEEEVENKANFGTLTLKRRKEDREREKDAKMEQLRKKLKTDDEVNWVDPSKTLREQGIDEGEPVLLRRKFFFSDGNIDSHDPVQLNLLYVQARDAILDGTHPVTEDLALQLAGIQTHIQFGNYCETKHRPPFLDLKEFLPQSYTKIKGIEKKIFSEHKNHVGLSELDAKVLYTKTARSLPTYGVTFFLVKEKMKGKNKLVPRLLGVTKDSVLRLDERTKEILKTWPLTTVRRWGASPNTFTLDFGDYSDQYYSVQTTEAEQILQLISGYIDIILKKKKSKDHFGIEGDEGSTMVEDSISPLKATILQHESSQFGKVNTESVAKPAVMRAGAEGARPYGLGHMGNAQYTTVSGRINVHLHHQWDHKITKLRLLSAPQKALCMTISNSQEIITTMKKRIDIKSCYSRIWQRCSKLQQTERDTIDSNKQNISSQIAAMNAATAQVVTLTSGDIDYSRGRQNLLNAASKVGEASQQVLTQIGDDGADESRDILLSLAKAVAHTTAALVVLKLKIAATTCALTTSQLVACTKVVAGTVENPSCKEQLMAAAREVVNAVEDLVSVCNLTQHENNEHLLQELSDAAYKVPLH
;
A
#
# COMPACT_ATOMS: atom_id res chain seq x y z
N MET A 1 33.60 -25.27 2.54
CA MET A 1 32.31 -24.56 2.56
C MET A 1 32.42 -23.45 3.58
N ALA A 2 31.80 -22.28 3.37
CA ALA A 2 31.84 -21.21 4.36
C ALA A 2 30.93 -21.59 5.54
N THR A 3 31.49 -21.73 6.74
CA THR A 3 30.74 -22.06 7.95
C THR A 3 30.40 -20.80 8.74
N LEU A 4 29.15 -20.71 9.20
CA LEU A 4 28.65 -19.61 10.01
C LEU A 4 28.74 -19.99 11.51
N SER A 5 29.56 -19.27 12.28
CA SER A 5 29.75 -19.50 13.71
C SER A 5 28.89 -18.53 14.52
N LEU A 6 27.78 -19.02 15.06
CA LEU A 6 26.81 -18.22 15.84
C LEU A 6 26.91 -18.55 17.33
N ARG A 7 26.59 -17.57 18.18
CA ARG A 7 26.36 -17.81 19.61
C ARG A 7 24.87 -18.08 19.82
N ILE A 8 24.53 -19.23 20.39
CA ILE A 8 23.15 -19.60 20.71
C ILE A 8 22.96 -19.45 22.22
N SER A 9 22.11 -18.51 22.63
CA SER A 9 21.70 -18.32 24.04
C SER A 9 20.38 -19.03 24.30
N ILE A 10 20.33 -19.90 25.31
CA ILE A 10 19.10 -20.53 25.78
C ILE A 10 18.57 -19.71 26.94
N VAL A 11 17.62 -18.83 26.65
CA VAL A 11 17.15 -17.77 27.57
C VAL A 11 16.65 -18.33 28.89
N GLU A 12 15.93 -19.45 28.87
CA GLU A 12 15.34 -20.07 30.06
C GLU A 12 16.35 -20.75 31.00
N ARG A 13 17.59 -20.93 30.55
CA ARG A 13 18.68 -21.55 31.32
C ARG A 13 19.90 -20.64 31.49
N ASP A 14 19.88 -19.46 30.86
CA ASP A 14 21.00 -18.51 30.76
C ASP A 14 22.31 -19.16 30.26
N VAL A 15 22.19 -20.10 29.32
CA VAL A 15 23.32 -20.85 28.74
C VAL A 15 23.60 -20.37 27.32
N THR A 16 24.76 -19.75 27.10
CA THR A 16 25.25 -19.40 25.75
C THR A 16 26.31 -20.40 25.27
N LYS A 17 26.10 -21.02 24.11
CA LYS A 17 27.09 -21.91 23.45
C LYS A 17 27.32 -21.49 22.00
N THR A 18 28.60 -21.47 21.59
CA THR A 18 28.97 -21.19 20.19
C THR A 18 28.79 -22.44 19.34
N MET A 19 28.10 -22.31 18.21
CA MET A 19 27.77 -23.41 17.29
C MET A 19 28.10 -23.01 15.85
N GLN A 20 28.55 -23.98 15.06
CA GLN A 20 28.80 -23.80 13.63
C GLN A 20 27.64 -24.39 12.81
N PHE A 21 27.14 -23.61 11.87
CA PHE A 21 26.07 -23.93 10.95
C PHE A 21 26.52 -23.75 9.50
N ASP A 22 25.85 -24.42 8.58
CA ASP A 22 25.90 -24.07 7.16
C ASP A 22 24.94 -22.87 6.93
N PRO A 23 25.35 -21.79 6.24
CA PRO A 23 24.46 -20.65 5.93
C PRO A 23 23.15 -21.06 5.24
N THR A 24 23.19 -22.14 4.45
CA THR A 24 22.04 -22.65 3.69
C THR A 24 21.10 -23.54 4.50
N ILE A 25 21.42 -23.83 5.78
CA ILE A 25 20.54 -24.60 6.65
C ILE A 25 19.21 -23.86 6.87
N SER A 26 18.09 -24.58 6.82
CA SER A 26 16.80 -24.01 7.23
C SER A 26 16.74 -23.79 8.74
N VAL A 27 16.01 -22.77 9.16
CA VAL A 27 15.81 -22.43 10.58
C VAL A 27 15.22 -23.61 11.36
N TYR A 28 14.29 -24.37 10.77
CA TYR A 28 13.77 -25.60 11.37
C TYR A 28 14.88 -26.63 11.67
N ASN A 29 15.79 -26.85 10.72
CA ASN A 29 16.91 -27.77 10.90
C ASN A 29 17.98 -27.22 11.84
N ALA A 30 18.19 -25.90 11.89
CA ALA A 30 19.03 -25.25 12.89
C ALA A 30 18.50 -25.46 14.31
N CYS A 31 17.19 -25.23 14.55
CA CYS A 31 16.52 -25.51 15.82
C CYS A 31 16.65 -26.97 16.24
N ARG A 32 16.55 -27.92 15.30
CA ARG A 32 16.78 -29.34 15.56
C ARG A 32 18.24 -29.60 15.98
N LEU A 33 19.21 -29.09 15.23
CA LEU A 33 20.64 -29.28 15.50
C LEU A 33 21.07 -28.66 16.83
N ILE A 34 20.41 -27.57 17.26
CA ILE A 34 20.56 -26.98 18.60
C ILE A 34 20.08 -27.94 19.68
N ARG A 35 18.87 -28.50 19.56
CA ARG A 35 18.34 -29.51 20.51
C ARG A 35 19.16 -30.80 20.55
N ASP A 36 19.68 -31.24 19.41
CA ASP A 36 20.48 -32.47 19.31
C ASP A 36 21.88 -32.29 19.95
N LYS A 37 22.42 -31.06 20.01
CA LYS A 37 23.76 -30.76 20.55
C LYS A 37 23.80 -30.06 21.91
N ILE A 38 22.71 -29.40 22.31
CA ILE A 38 22.60 -28.71 23.58
C ILE A 38 21.46 -29.36 24.38
N SER A 39 21.82 -30.18 25.37
CA SER A 39 20.86 -30.88 26.24
C SER A 39 19.93 -29.91 26.96
N GLU A 40 20.42 -28.72 27.30
CA GLU A 40 19.68 -27.64 27.96
C GLU A 40 18.56 -27.03 27.10
N ALA A 41 18.52 -27.33 25.78
CA ALA A 41 17.46 -26.88 24.87
C ALA A 41 16.25 -27.84 24.79
N ASN A 42 16.31 -28.99 25.44
CA ASN A 42 15.22 -29.98 25.47
C ASN A 42 14.35 -29.79 26.72
N LEU A 43 13.47 -28.79 26.69
CA LEU A 43 12.63 -28.39 27.83
C LEU A 43 11.16 -28.78 27.63
N ASP A 44 10.45 -28.21 26.65
CA ASP A 44 9.10 -28.67 26.25
C ASP A 44 9.04 -29.12 24.78
N GLN A 45 7.85 -29.06 24.16
CA GLN A 45 7.65 -29.51 22.78
C GLN A 45 8.41 -28.61 21.78
N PRO A 46 9.11 -29.20 20.79
CA PRO A 46 9.88 -28.48 19.76
C PRO A 46 9.17 -27.34 19.01
N LYS A 47 7.82 -27.33 19.02
CA LYS A 47 6.97 -26.36 18.33
C LYS A 47 6.81 -25.03 19.10
N ASP A 48 6.95 -25.08 20.43
CA ASP A 48 6.70 -23.95 21.33
C ASP A 48 7.92 -23.02 21.44
N TYR A 49 9.04 -23.39 20.80
CA TYR A 49 10.31 -22.67 20.78
C TYR A 49 10.70 -22.23 19.38
N GLY A 50 11.46 -21.15 19.28
CA GLY A 50 12.03 -20.68 18.03
C GLY A 50 13.41 -20.07 18.21
N LEU A 51 14.02 -19.68 17.10
CA LEU A 51 15.16 -18.79 17.10
C LEU A 51 14.68 -17.35 16.98
N PHE A 52 15.23 -16.48 17.81
CA PHE A 52 14.93 -15.07 17.88
C PHE A 52 16.24 -14.27 17.76
N LEU A 53 16.25 -13.27 16.90
CA LEU A 53 17.33 -12.30 16.77
C LEU A 53 16.96 -11.09 17.62
N ALA A 54 17.65 -10.92 18.75
CA ALA A 54 17.48 -9.74 19.60
C ALA A 54 18.16 -8.50 18.98
N ASP A 55 17.56 -7.34 19.24
CA ASP A 55 18.06 -6.01 18.88
C ASP A 55 18.09 -5.15 20.16
N GLU A 56 18.77 -4.00 20.15
CA GLU A 56 18.75 -3.05 21.28
C GLU A 56 17.35 -2.44 21.46
N ASP A 57 16.57 -2.32 20.38
CA ASP A 57 15.15 -1.96 20.42
C ASP A 57 14.28 -3.23 20.46
N ILE A 58 13.54 -3.41 21.55
CA ILE A 58 12.60 -4.52 21.79
C ILE A 58 11.60 -4.70 20.63
N LYS A 59 11.26 -3.62 19.93
CA LYS A 59 10.32 -3.61 18.79
C LYS A 59 10.92 -4.16 17.49
N LYS A 60 12.25 -4.20 17.38
CA LYS A 60 12.99 -4.66 16.18
C LYS A 60 13.46 -6.10 16.28
N GLY A 61 13.32 -6.76 17.44
CA GLY A 61 13.68 -8.16 17.59
C GLY A 61 12.81 -9.08 16.70
N VAL A 62 13.46 -9.95 15.92
CA VAL A 62 12.81 -10.74 14.85
C VAL A 62 12.78 -12.24 15.19
N TRP A 63 11.62 -12.86 15.05
CA TRP A 63 11.49 -14.32 15.05
C TRP A 63 11.88 -14.90 13.69
N LEU A 64 12.78 -15.90 13.69
CA LEU A 64 13.22 -16.55 12.46
C LEU A 64 12.16 -17.57 11.98
N GLU A 65 11.74 -17.44 10.71
CA GLU A 65 10.74 -18.29 10.08
C GLU A 65 11.30 -19.72 9.85
N PRO A 66 10.64 -20.79 10.32
CA PRO A 66 11.15 -22.16 10.20
C PRO A 66 11.48 -22.62 8.76
N GLY A 67 10.78 -22.07 7.76
CA GLY A 67 10.96 -22.36 6.33
C GLY A 67 12.01 -21.52 5.60
N ARG A 68 12.66 -20.55 6.26
CA ARG A 68 13.76 -19.76 5.69
C ARG A 68 15.11 -20.37 6.02
N ASN A 69 16.15 -19.94 5.29
CA ASN A 69 17.54 -20.30 5.55
C ASN A 69 18.21 -19.23 6.45
N LEU A 70 19.25 -19.60 7.20
CA LEU A 70 19.97 -18.64 8.05
C LEU A 70 20.60 -17.47 7.26
N GLU A 71 21.06 -17.72 6.02
CA GLU A 71 21.59 -16.70 5.11
C GLU A 71 20.60 -15.56 4.80
N TYR A 72 19.29 -15.83 4.81
CA TYR A 72 18.24 -14.81 4.56
C TYR A 72 18.29 -13.66 5.57
N TYR A 73 18.72 -13.94 6.80
CA TYR A 73 18.79 -12.98 7.90
C TYR A 73 20.13 -12.22 7.96
N ILE A 74 21.02 -12.41 6.98
CA ILE A 74 22.32 -11.71 6.84
C ILE A 74 23.19 -11.83 8.12
N LEU A 75 23.09 -12.98 8.80
CA LEU A 75 23.82 -13.29 10.02
C LEU A 75 25.33 -13.39 9.76
N ARG A 76 26.14 -12.94 10.73
CA ARG A 76 27.60 -12.92 10.68
C ARG A 76 28.20 -13.77 11.80
N ASN A 77 29.48 -14.11 11.63
CA ASN A 77 30.25 -14.83 12.65
C ASN A 77 30.32 -14.02 13.96
N GLY A 78 29.86 -14.63 15.06
CA GLY A 78 29.82 -14.03 16.40
C GLY A 78 28.46 -13.43 16.78
N ASP A 79 27.52 -13.30 15.85
CA ASP A 79 26.16 -12.82 16.13
C ASP A 79 25.44 -13.78 17.11
N LEU A 80 24.55 -13.21 17.92
CA LEU A 80 23.82 -13.90 19.00
C LEU A 80 22.39 -14.20 18.53
N LEU A 81 21.96 -15.45 18.67
CA LEU A 81 20.57 -15.86 18.53
C LEU A 81 20.06 -16.42 19.85
N GLU A 82 18.85 -16.04 20.23
CA GLU A 82 18.13 -16.58 21.38
C GLU A 82 17.31 -17.80 20.94
N TYR A 83 17.58 -18.96 21.53
CA TYR A 83 16.66 -20.08 21.55
C TYR A 83 15.72 -19.90 22.74
N ARG A 84 14.49 -19.47 22.44
CA ARG A 84 13.50 -19.07 23.46
C ARG A 84 12.10 -19.54 23.11
N LYS A 85 11.26 -19.61 24.14
CA LYS A 85 9.85 -19.96 24.04
C LYS A 85 9.07 -18.83 23.38
N LYS A 86 8.19 -19.21 22.46
CA LYS A 86 7.32 -18.33 21.68
C LYS A 86 6.09 -17.88 22.44
N MET A 87 5.64 -18.69 23.39
CA MET A 87 4.46 -18.42 24.19
C MET A 87 4.74 -17.30 25.18
N ARG A 88 4.05 -16.16 25.01
CA ARG A 88 4.02 -15.05 25.97
C ARG A 88 2.64 -14.90 26.59
N THR A 89 2.57 -14.22 27.73
CA THR A 89 1.30 -13.80 28.31
C THR A 89 0.81 -12.51 27.67
N LEU A 90 -0.49 -12.46 27.35
CA LEU A 90 -1.21 -11.27 26.92
C LEU A 90 -2.39 -11.05 27.87
N LYS A 91 -2.53 -9.84 28.41
CA LYS A 91 -3.68 -9.42 29.20
C LYS A 91 -4.74 -8.86 28.26
N VAL A 92 -5.95 -9.41 28.29
CA VAL A 92 -7.05 -8.97 27.42
C VAL A 92 -8.24 -8.57 28.28
N HIS A 93 -8.71 -7.33 28.13
CA HIS A 93 -10.01 -6.90 28.63
C HIS A 93 -11.12 -7.45 27.73
N MET A 94 -12.07 -8.12 28.38
CA MET A 94 -13.23 -8.77 27.77
C MET A 94 -14.40 -7.79 27.61
N LEU A 95 -15.39 -8.18 26.81
CA LEU A 95 -16.61 -7.39 26.57
C LEU A 95 -17.47 -7.17 27.84
N ASP A 96 -17.26 -7.98 28.88
CA ASP A 96 -17.90 -7.88 30.20
C ASP A 96 -17.07 -7.05 31.21
N GLY A 97 -15.95 -6.44 30.77
CA GLY A 97 -15.02 -5.69 31.61
C GLY A 97 -14.02 -6.55 32.38
N THR A 98 -14.04 -7.88 32.27
CA THR A 98 -13.08 -8.74 32.97
C THR A 98 -11.71 -8.76 32.28
N LEU A 99 -10.61 -8.68 33.05
CA LEU A 99 -9.26 -8.88 32.54
C LEU A 99 -8.91 -10.38 32.60
N LYS A 100 -8.67 -11.02 31.46
CA LYS A 100 -8.15 -12.40 31.37
C LYS A 100 -6.73 -12.41 30.84
N THR A 101 -5.88 -13.24 31.43
CA THR A 101 -4.51 -13.48 30.93
C THR A 101 -4.53 -14.71 30.02
N LEU A 102 -4.09 -14.55 28.77
CA LEU A 102 -4.07 -15.59 27.74
C LEU A 102 -2.62 -15.86 27.30
N LEU A 103 -2.29 -17.14 27.09
CA LEU A 103 -1.05 -17.52 26.41
C LEU A 103 -1.23 -17.44 24.88
N VAL A 104 -0.33 -16.70 24.21
CA VAL A 104 -0.31 -16.42 22.77
C VAL A 104 1.10 -16.57 22.20
N ASP A 105 1.22 -16.87 20.90
CA ASP A 105 2.51 -17.01 20.19
C ASP A 105 3.02 -15.65 19.70
N ASP A 106 4.11 -15.15 20.28
CA ASP A 106 4.73 -13.86 19.94
C ASP A 106 5.27 -13.79 18.50
N SER A 107 5.47 -14.93 17.84
CA SER A 107 5.93 -15.00 16.43
C SER A 107 4.80 -14.88 15.41
N GLN A 108 3.53 -14.78 15.85
CA GLN A 108 2.37 -14.71 14.96
C GLN A 108 1.81 -13.28 14.83
N PRO A 109 1.31 -12.90 13.64
CA PRO A 109 0.60 -11.65 13.47
C PRO A 109 -0.73 -11.66 14.24
N VAL A 110 -1.19 -10.49 14.64
CA VAL A 110 -2.39 -10.32 15.49
C VAL A 110 -3.63 -10.98 14.88
N ALA A 111 -3.79 -10.98 13.55
CA ALA A 111 -4.87 -11.70 12.86
C ALA A 111 -4.93 -13.21 13.19
N ASN A 112 -3.77 -13.88 13.29
CA ASN A 112 -3.70 -15.29 13.67
C ASN A 112 -3.98 -15.48 15.18
N LEU A 113 -3.53 -14.53 16.00
CA LEU A 113 -3.81 -14.53 17.44
C LEU A 113 -5.30 -14.34 17.75
N MET A 114 -6.02 -13.53 16.96
CA MET A 114 -7.46 -13.33 17.11
C MET A 114 -8.24 -14.64 17.06
N VAL A 115 -7.85 -15.59 16.19
CA VAL A 115 -8.48 -16.91 16.14
C VAL A 115 -8.34 -17.63 17.48
N VAL A 116 -7.12 -17.69 18.02
CA VAL A 116 -6.82 -18.36 19.31
C VAL A 116 -7.51 -17.67 20.49
N ILE A 117 -7.50 -16.34 20.51
CA ILE A 117 -8.12 -15.51 21.55
C ILE A 117 -9.64 -15.74 21.55
N CYS A 118 -10.31 -15.56 20.41
CA CYS A 118 -11.75 -15.75 20.29
C CYS A 118 -12.18 -17.19 20.58
N THR A 119 -11.48 -18.21 20.09
CA THR A 119 -11.78 -19.62 20.41
C THR A 119 -11.65 -19.92 21.90
N LYS A 120 -10.62 -19.39 22.60
CA LYS A 120 -10.47 -19.55 24.06
C LYS A 120 -11.56 -18.83 24.88
N ILE A 121 -12.22 -17.83 24.30
CA ILE A 121 -13.29 -17.06 24.95
C ILE A 121 -14.69 -17.64 24.63
N GLY A 122 -14.80 -18.44 23.56
CA GLY A 122 -16.08 -18.98 23.06
C GLY A 122 -16.73 -18.13 21.97
N ILE A 123 -15.99 -17.19 21.36
CA ILE A 123 -16.45 -16.36 20.24
C ILE A 123 -16.17 -17.10 18.93
N THR A 124 -17.22 -17.50 18.22
CA THR A 124 -17.12 -18.21 16.92
C THR A 124 -16.77 -17.28 15.76
N ASN A 125 -17.28 -16.04 15.76
CA ASN A 125 -17.08 -15.06 14.68
C ASN A 125 -15.81 -14.22 14.87
N HIS A 126 -14.64 -14.87 14.95
CA HIS A 126 -13.37 -14.18 15.23
C HIS A 126 -13.01 -13.06 14.22
N ASP A 127 -13.43 -13.20 12.95
CA ASP A 127 -13.20 -12.20 11.89
C ASP A 127 -13.94 -10.87 12.13
N GLU A 128 -14.91 -10.80 13.06
CA GLU A 128 -15.64 -9.58 13.40
C GLU A 128 -14.97 -8.76 14.53
N TYR A 129 -13.98 -9.32 15.22
CA TYR A 129 -13.36 -8.71 16.40
C TYR A 129 -11.90 -8.30 16.12
N SER A 130 -11.42 -7.34 16.89
CA SER A 130 -10.03 -6.88 16.85
C SER A 130 -9.60 -6.39 18.23
N LEU A 131 -8.31 -6.15 18.41
CA LEU A 131 -7.74 -5.61 19.64
C LEU A 131 -7.61 -4.08 19.54
N VAL A 132 -7.82 -3.41 20.66
CA VAL A 132 -7.60 -1.98 20.84
C VAL A 132 -6.54 -1.81 21.94
N ARG A 133 -5.59 -0.91 21.74
CA ARG A 133 -4.62 -0.53 22.75
C ARG A 133 -5.24 0.48 23.70
N GLU A 134 -5.31 0.14 24.98
CA GLU A 134 -5.74 1.09 26.03
C GLU A 134 -4.56 1.98 26.41
N THR A 135 -4.46 3.15 25.79
CA THR A 135 -3.66 4.23 26.38
C THR A 135 -4.37 4.71 27.64
N PRO A 136 -3.74 4.73 28.82
CA PRO A 136 -4.31 5.42 29.97
C PRO A 136 -4.54 6.89 29.59
N GLU A 137 -5.73 7.41 29.88
CA GLU A 137 -6.11 8.77 29.53
C GLU A 137 -5.16 9.76 30.23
N GLU A 138 -4.24 10.37 29.48
CA GLU A 138 -3.61 11.60 29.94
C GLU A 138 -4.71 12.66 29.99
N GLU A 139 -5.07 13.11 31.20
CA GLU A 139 -6.01 14.20 31.41
C GLU A 139 -5.51 15.44 30.66
N VAL A 140 -6.10 15.73 29.50
CA VAL A 140 -5.72 16.89 28.68
C VAL A 140 -6.18 18.17 29.38
N GLU A 141 -5.29 18.70 30.24
CA GLU A 141 -5.45 19.98 30.91
C GLU A 141 -5.75 21.08 29.87
N ASN A 142 -6.98 21.61 29.91
CA ASN A 142 -7.40 22.72 29.06
C ASN A 142 -6.72 24.04 29.47
N LYS A 143 -5.44 24.23 29.11
CA LYS A 143 -4.77 25.53 29.23
C LYS A 143 -5.12 26.45 28.05
N ALA A 144 -6.11 27.30 28.27
CA ALA A 144 -6.50 28.35 27.33
C ALA A 144 -5.46 29.49 27.29
N ASN A 145 -4.60 29.50 26.27
CA ASN A 145 -3.65 30.60 26.06
C ASN A 145 -4.35 31.86 25.51
N PHE A 146 -4.53 32.86 26.37
CA PHE A 146 -4.83 34.23 25.96
C PHE A 146 -3.55 34.92 25.44
N GLY A 147 -3.47 35.14 24.13
CA GLY A 147 -2.37 35.86 23.46
C GLY A 147 -2.87 37.13 22.76
N THR A 148 -2.17 38.26 22.95
CA THR A 148 -2.63 39.61 22.63
C THR A 148 -2.69 39.96 21.13
N LEU A 149 -3.59 40.89 20.80
CA LEU A 149 -3.83 41.46 19.47
C LEU A 149 -2.58 42.11 18.83
N THR A 150 -2.25 41.73 17.58
CA THR A 150 -1.61 42.64 16.59
C THR A 150 -2.00 42.24 15.16
N LEU A 151 -2.22 43.22 14.27
CA LEU A 151 -2.73 43.00 12.92
C LEU A 151 -1.63 42.67 11.89
N LYS A 152 -1.74 41.51 11.22
CA LYS A 152 -1.42 41.40 9.77
C LYS A 152 -2.01 40.14 9.12
N ARG A 153 -3.30 40.20 8.75
CA ARG A 153 -4.07 39.07 8.19
C ARG A 153 -3.45 38.55 6.89
N ARG A 154 -2.74 37.42 6.93
CA ARG A 154 -2.16 36.75 5.75
C ARG A 154 -2.94 35.48 5.41
N LYS A 155 -2.63 34.90 4.25
CA LYS A 155 -3.41 33.84 3.60
C LYS A 155 -3.56 32.57 4.47
N GLU A 156 -2.56 32.29 5.30
CA GLU A 156 -2.48 31.16 6.24
C GLU A 156 -3.55 31.20 7.34
N ASP A 157 -3.94 32.39 7.81
CA ASP A 157 -4.98 32.54 8.84
C ASP A 157 -6.32 31.93 8.39
N ARG A 158 -6.64 32.03 7.09
CA ARG A 158 -7.86 31.47 6.50
C ARG A 158 -7.82 29.95 6.30
N GLU A 159 -6.65 29.32 6.43
CA GLU A 159 -6.52 27.87 6.42
C GLU A 159 -6.61 27.35 7.86
N ARG A 160 -5.88 27.98 8.80
CA ARG A 160 -6.04 27.72 10.25
C ARG A 160 -7.48 27.90 10.75
N GLU A 161 -8.19 28.94 10.32
CA GLU A 161 -9.61 29.19 10.67
C GLU A 161 -10.56 28.13 10.08
N LYS A 162 -10.23 27.53 8.92
CA LYS A 162 -11.02 26.44 8.32
C LYS A 162 -10.73 25.09 8.98
N ASP A 163 -9.49 24.84 9.37
CA ASP A 163 -9.12 23.62 10.08
C ASP A 163 -9.66 23.65 11.52
N ALA A 164 -9.63 24.80 12.20
CA ALA A 164 -10.33 24.97 13.47
C ALA A 164 -11.84 24.68 13.37
N LYS A 165 -12.49 25.00 12.23
CA LYS A 165 -13.89 24.62 11.99
C LYS A 165 -14.07 23.12 11.75
N MET A 166 -13.10 22.44 11.11
CA MET A 166 -13.16 20.99 10.89
C MET A 166 -12.88 20.22 12.20
N GLU A 167 -11.94 20.71 13.00
CA GLU A 167 -11.66 20.24 14.36
C GLU A 167 -12.86 20.41 15.29
N GLN A 168 -13.57 21.55 15.21
CA GLN A 168 -14.85 21.74 15.90
C GLN A 168 -16.00 20.88 15.35
N LEU A 169 -15.86 20.27 14.17
CA LEU A 169 -16.83 19.31 13.63
C LEU A 169 -16.47 17.90 14.08
N ARG A 170 -15.19 17.50 14.09
CA ARG A 170 -14.71 16.27 14.77
C ARG A 170 -15.14 16.23 16.23
N LYS A 171 -14.88 17.29 17.01
CA LYS A 171 -15.32 17.37 18.41
C LYS A 171 -16.84 17.36 18.64
N LYS A 172 -17.67 17.45 17.60
CA LYS A 172 -19.15 17.35 17.67
C LYS A 172 -19.71 16.10 17.02
N LEU A 173 -18.90 15.40 16.23
CA LEU A 173 -19.21 14.17 15.53
C LEU A 173 -18.12 13.21 15.98
N LYS A 174 -18.34 12.48 17.09
CA LYS A 174 -17.44 11.39 17.50
C LYS A 174 -17.35 10.37 16.36
N THR A 175 -16.45 10.60 15.42
CA THR A 175 -15.91 9.59 14.53
C THR A 175 -15.08 8.63 15.40
N ASP A 176 -14.75 7.43 14.91
CA ASP A 176 -14.10 6.37 15.71
C ASP A 176 -12.60 6.68 16.02
N ASP A 177 -12.22 7.97 15.94
CA ASP A 177 -10.88 8.57 16.03
C ASP A 177 -10.17 8.28 17.36
N GLU A 178 -10.91 8.02 18.43
CA GLU A 178 -10.39 7.74 19.78
C GLU A 178 -10.00 6.26 19.98
N VAL A 179 -10.26 5.38 19.00
CA VAL A 179 -10.03 3.93 19.13
C VAL A 179 -8.70 3.53 18.50
N ASN A 180 -7.69 3.34 19.36
CA ASN A 180 -6.34 2.93 18.97
C ASN A 180 -6.28 1.45 18.57
N TRP A 181 -6.84 1.11 17.41
CA TRP A 181 -6.89 -0.26 16.88
C TRP A 181 -5.50 -0.83 16.60
N VAL A 182 -5.26 -2.06 17.07
CA VAL A 182 -4.05 -2.83 16.78
C VAL A 182 -4.08 -3.34 15.33
N ASP A 183 -2.94 -3.20 14.62
CA ASP A 183 -2.76 -3.65 13.24
C ASP A 183 -2.80 -5.20 13.18
N PRO A 184 -3.78 -5.82 12.47
CA PRO A 184 -3.88 -7.28 12.38
C PRO A 184 -2.73 -7.93 11.61
N SER A 185 -2.04 -7.18 10.73
CA SER A 185 -1.01 -7.73 9.83
C SER A 185 0.37 -7.90 10.48
N LYS A 186 0.60 -7.22 11.61
CA LYS A 186 1.86 -7.23 12.36
C LYS A 186 1.75 -8.07 13.63
N THR A 187 2.89 -8.45 14.19
CA THR A 187 2.98 -9.03 15.54
C THR A 187 2.66 -7.98 16.61
N LEU A 188 2.46 -8.44 17.86
CA LEU A 188 2.31 -7.54 19.01
C LEU A 188 3.61 -6.78 19.33
N ARG A 189 4.77 -7.41 19.10
CA ARG A 189 6.12 -6.87 19.37
C ARG A 189 6.47 -5.70 18.46
N GLU A 190 6.26 -5.84 17.15
CA GLU A 190 6.53 -4.78 16.16
C GLU A 190 5.71 -3.50 16.42
N GLN A 191 4.56 -3.64 17.10
CA GLN A 191 3.69 -2.53 17.50
C GLN A 191 4.03 -1.96 18.88
N GLY A 192 5.03 -2.52 19.55
CA GLY A 192 5.46 -2.13 20.89
C GLY A 192 4.39 -2.36 21.95
N ILE A 193 3.67 -3.49 21.89
CA ILE A 193 2.75 -3.95 22.94
C ILE A 193 3.52 -4.95 23.82
N ASP A 194 3.76 -4.58 25.08
CA ASP A 194 4.55 -5.36 26.03
C ASP A 194 3.68 -6.34 26.85
N GLU A 195 4.29 -7.33 27.51
CA GLU A 195 3.57 -8.38 28.27
C GLU A 195 2.84 -7.83 29.51
N GLY A 196 3.23 -6.64 29.97
CA GLY A 196 2.57 -5.94 31.08
C GLY A 196 1.28 -5.23 30.68
N GLU A 197 1.12 -4.87 29.40
CA GLU A 197 0.09 -3.97 28.88
C GLU A 197 -1.22 -4.72 28.56
N PRO A 198 -2.39 -4.25 29.03
CA PRO A 198 -3.67 -4.80 28.64
C PRO A 198 -4.11 -4.28 27.27
N VAL A 199 -4.84 -5.14 26.53
CA VAL A 199 -5.52 -4.77 25.27
C VAL A 199 -7.01 -5.09 25.38
N LEU A 200 -7.85 -4.22 24.83
CA LEU A 200 -9.30 -4.39 24.84
C LEU A 200 -9.77 -5.19 23.62
N LEU A 201 -10.53 -6.26 23.85
CA LEU A 201 -11.21 -6.98 22.78
C LEU A 201 -12.50 -6.23 22.39
N ARG A 202 -12.56 -5.69 21.16
CA ARG A 202 -13.72 -4.92 20.67
C ARG A 202 -14.17 -5.44 19.31
N ARG A 203 -15.48 -5.42 19.06
CA ARG A 203 -16.06 -5.76 17.74
C ARG A 203 -15.75 -4.63 16.76
N LYS A 204 -15.13 -4.96 15.62
CA LYS A 204 -14.68 -4.03 14.57
C LYS A 204 -15.55 -4.09 13.31
N PHE A 205 -16.10 -5.27 12.99
CA PHE A 205 -16.92 -5.46 11.79
C PHE A 205 -18.31 -6.01 12.15
N PHE A 206 -19.35 -5.48 11.50
CA PHE A 206 -20.75 -5.83 11.76
C PHE A 206 -21.32 -6.64 10.58
N PHE A 207 -20.98 -7.92 10.49
CA PHE A 207 -21.37 -8.76 9.34
C PHE A 207 -22.64 -9.59 9.62
N SER A 208 -22.76 -10.16 10.81
CA SER A 208 -23.64 -11.31 11.10
C SER A 208 -24.77 -11.03 12.13
N ASP A 209 -25.34 -9.82 12.17
CA ASP A 209 -26.34 -9.42 13.20
C ASP A 209 -27.72 -10.13 13.11
N GLY A 210 -27.88 -11.14 12.27
CA GLY A 210 -29.15 -11.75 11.80
C GLY A 210 -30.40 -11.52 12.65
N ASN A 211 -30.49 -12.18 13.82
CA ASN A 211 -31.74 -12.32 14.56
C ASN A 211 -31.72 -11.56 15.90
N ILE A 212 -32.76 -10.75 16.13
CA ILE A 212 -33.12 -10.24 17.47
C ILE A 212 -34.12 -11.25 18.04
N ASP A 213 -33.77 -11.96 19.11
CA ASP A 213 -34.74 -12.76 19.83
C ASP A 213 -35.43 -11.92 20.91
N SER A 214 -36.76 -11.80 20.83
CA SER A 214 -37.57 -11.13 21.85
C SER A 214 -37.77 -11.97 23.11
N HIS A 215 -37.40 -13.26 23.09
CA HIS A 215 -37.53 -14.17 24.23
C HIS A 215 -36.36 -14.04 25.23
N ASP A 216 -35.25 -13.38 24.88
CA ASP A 216 -34.18 -13.00 25.82
C ASP A 216 -34.22 -11.50 26.14
N PRO A 217 -34.81 -11.09 27.29
CA PRO A 217 -34.88 -9.69 27.69
C PRO A 217 -33.50 -9.09 28.06
N VAL A 218 -32.51 -9.92 28.42
CA VAL A 218 -31.16 -9.46 28.79
C VAL A 218 -30.36 -9.12 27.53
N GLN A 219 -30.36 -10.02 26.54
CA GLN A 219 -29.73 -9.78 25.24
C GLN A 219 -30.36 -8.59 24.53
N LEU A 220 -31.70 -8.49 24.53
CA LEU A 220 -32.43 -7.36 23.96
C LEU A 220 -32.06 -6.03 24.66
N ASN A 221 -31.96 -6.02 26.00
CA ASN A 221 -31.58 -4.82 26.74
C ASN A 221 -30.14 -4.38 26.44
N LEU A 222 -29.20 -5.32 26.31
CA LEU A 222 -27.83 -5.02 25.92
C LEU A 222 -27.76 -4.40 24.52
N LEU A 223 -28.49 -4.96 23.55
CA LEU A 223 -28.56 -4.43 22.18
C LEU A 223 -29.21 -3.04 22.14
N TYR A 224 -30.26 -2.82 22.94
CA TYR A 224 -30.90 -1.50 23.10
C TYR A 224 -29.92 -0.46 23.63
N VAL A 225 -29.20 -0.76 24.73
CA VAL A 225 -28.22 0.15 25.34
C VAL A 225 -27.10 0.48 24.34
N GLN A 226 -26.52 -0.52 23.67
CA GLN A 226 -25.47 -0.30 22.67
C GLN A 226 -25.94 0.59 21.50
N ALA A 227 -27.14 0.34 20.97
CA ALA A 227 -27.69 1.15 19.88
C ALA A 227 -27.96 2.59 20.34
N ARG A 228 -28.60 2.74 21.51
CA ARG A 228 -28.90 4.05 22.13
C ARG A 228 -27.62 4.86 22.32
N ASP A 229 -26.61 4.29 22.96
CA ASP A 229 -25.39 5.01 23.31
C ASP A 229 -24.61 5.40 22.04
N ALA A 230 -24.54 4.53 21.03
CA ALA A 230 -23.96 4.87 19.74
C ALA A 230 -24.67 6.04 19.03
N ILE A 231 -25.99 6.15 19.16
CA ILE A 231 -26.77 7.28 18.64
C ILE A 231 -26.47 8.56 19.44
N LEU A 232 -26.57 8.51 20.78
CA LEU A 232 -26.42 9.67 21.66
C LEU A 232 -25.01 10.29 21.58
N ASP A 233 -23.97 9.46 21.58
CA ASP A 233 -22.58 9.88 21.41
C ASP A 233 -22.27 10.39 20.00
N GLY A 234 -23.14 10.09 19.02
CA GLY A 234 -23.02 10.52 17.63
C GLY A 234 -22.09 9.65 16.78
N THR A 235 -21.60 8.52 17.31
CA THR A 235 -20.81 7.52 16.55
C THR A 235 -21.64 6.85 15.46
N HIS A 236 -22.96 6.81 15.63
CA HIS A 236 -23.93 6.46 14.61
C HIS A 236 -24.77 7.70 14.21
N PRO A 237 -24.39 8.45 13.16
CA PRO A 237 -25.10 9.65 12.73
C PRO A 237 -26.49 9.32 12.16
N VAL A 238 -27.51 9.91 12.78
CA VAL A 238 -28.93 9.84 12.38
C VAL A 238 -29.46 11.20 11.92
N THR A 239 -30.53 11.22 11.12
CA THR A 239 -31.23 12.45 10.73
C THR A 239 -32.05 13.04 11.90
N GLU A 240 -32.49 14.31 11.80
CA GLU A 240 -33.30 14.95 12.87
C GLU A 240 -34.60 14.17 13.14
N ASP A 241 -35.35 13.81 12.10
CA ASP A 241 -36.63 13.12 12.22
C ASP A 241 -36.49 11.73 12.86
N LEU A 242 -35.39 11.04 12.58
CA LEU A 242 -35.08 9.74 13.14
C LEU A 242 -34.58 9.83 14.58
N ALA A 243 -33.77 10.84 14.91
CA ALA A 243 -33.38 11.12 16.29
C ALA A 243 -34.61 11.43 17.16
N LEU A 244 -35.58 12.18 16.62
CA LEU A 244 -36.88 12.42 17.24
C LEU A 244 -37.68 11.12 17.43
N GLN A 245 -37.72 10.26 16.41
CA GLN A 245 -38.42 8.98 16.48
C GLN A 245 -37.87 8.11 17.62
N LEU A 246 -36.55 7.95 17.66
CA LEU A 246 -35.84 7.16 18.66
C LEU A 246 -35.97 7.78 20.07
N ALA A 247 -35.89 9.11 20.20
CA ALA A 247 -36.14 9.81 21.45
C ALA A 247 -37.58 9.60 21.97
N GLY A 248 -38.59 9.56 21.09
CA GLY A 248 -39.97 9.24 21.43
C GLY A 248 -40.12 7.83 22.00
N ILE A 249 -39.52 6.83 21.35
CA ILE A 249 -39.48 5.45 21.83
C ILE A 249 -38.73 5.35 23.18
N GLN A 250 -37.59 6.02 23.32
CA GLN A 250 -36.82 6.05 24.57
C GLN A 250 -37.60 6.71 25.73
N THR A 251 -38.37 7.77 25.45
CA THR A 251 -39.26 8.40 26.44
C THR A 251 -40.32 7.42 26.93
N HIS A 252 -40.84 6.57 26.04
CA HIS A 252 -41.76 5.49 26.40
C HIS A 252 -41.09 4.38 27.22
N ILE A 253 -39.87 3.99 26.88
CA ILE A 253 -39.09 2.99 27.64
C ILE A 253 -38.83 3.48 29.08
N GLN A 254 -38.47 4.76 29.27
CA GLN A 254 -38.14 5.29 30.60
C GLN A 254 -39.35 5.68 31.46
N PHE A 255 -40.43 6.21 30.86
CA PHE A 255 -41.55 6.80 31.61
C PHE A 255 -42.90 6.11 31.39
N GLY A 256 -42.96 5.08 30.54
CA GLY A 256 -44.20 4.41 30.17
C GLY A 256 -45.12 5.28 29.31
N ASN A 257 -46.42 5.02 29.36
CA ASN A 257 -47.44 5.69 28.54
C ASN A 257 -47.41 7.23 28.63
N TYR A 258 -47.59 7.90 27.50
CA TYR A 258 -47.69 9.36 27.45
C TYR A 258 -48.85 9.90 28.29
N CYS A 259 -48.58 10.92 29.12
CA CYS A 259 -49.57 11.60 29.96
C CYS A 259 -49.46 13.13 29.80
N GLU A 260 -50.45 13.77 29.19
CA GLU A 260 -50.41 15.21 28.83
C GLU A 260 -50.35 16.18 30.03
N THR A 261 -50.65 15.70 31.23
CA THR A 261 -50.51 16.47 32.48
C THR A 261 -49.08 16.45 33.04
N LYS A 262 -48.33 15.37 32.79
CA LYS A 262 -46.97 15.15 33.31
C LYS A 262 -45.89 15.49 32.28
N HIS A 263 -46.09 15.09 31.03
CA HIS A 263 -45.10 15.21 29.95
C HIS A 263 -45.30 16.54 29.21
N ARG A 264 -44.84 17.63 29.84
CA ARG A 264 -44.82 18.99 29.28
C ARG A 264 -43.43 19.62 29.45
N PRO A 265 -42.92 20.38 28.45
CA PRO A 265 -41.67 21.11 28.59
C PRO A 265 -41.66 22.10 29.77
N PRO A 266 -40.57 22.19 30.56
CA PRO A 266 -39.39 21.32 30.55
C PRO A 266 -39.58 20.09 31.47
N PHE A 267 -39.46 18.89 30.91
CA PHE A 267 -39.53 17.62 31.65
C PHE A 267 -38.37 16.68 31.32
N LEU A 268 -37.82 16.71 30.09
CA LEU A 268 -36.69 15.85 29.68
C LEU A 268 -35.34 16.60 29.77
N ASP A 269 -34.28 15.96 30.27
CA ASP A 269 -32.91 16.41 29.95
C ASP A 269 -32.57 15.95 28.53
N LEU A 270 -32.65 16.87 27.58
CA LEU A 270 -32.43 16.60 26.16
C LEU A 270 -31.07 15.95 25.84
N LYS A 271 -30.07 16.03 26.73
CA LYS A 271 -28.77 15.37 26.55
C LYS A 271 -28.85 13.84 26.61
N GLU A 272 -29.81 13.29 27.37
CA GLU A 272 -29.97 11.84 27.51
C GLU A 272 -30.78 11.21 26.37
N PHE A 273 -31.49 12.03 25.57
CA PHE A 273 -32.42 11.57 24.54
C PHE A 273 -32.01 11.96 23.12
N LEU A 274 -31.11 12.93 22.95
CA LEU A 274 -30.69 13.42 21.63
C LEU A 274 -29.16 13.63 21.54
N PRO A 275 -28.57 13.36 20.36
CA PRO A 275 -27.20 13.74 20.07
C PRO A 275 -26.97 15.24 20.30
N GLN A 276 -25.76 15.61 20.75
CA GLN A 276 -25.42 16.98 21.12
C GLN A 276 -25.70 18.01 19.99
N SER A 277 -25.63 17.59 18.72
CA SER A 277 -25.99 18.38 17.54
C SER A 277 -27.44 18.88 17.52
N TYR A 278 -28.39 18.12 18.08
CA TYR A 278 -29.83 18.40 18.01
C TYR A 278 -30.40 19.02 19.29
N THR A 279 -29.71 18.90 20.43
CA THR A 279 -30.11 19.49 21.74
C THR A 279 -30.42 21.01 21.69
N LYS A 280 -29.84 21.75 20.74
CA LYS A 280 -29.99 23.21 20.61
C LYS A 280 -31.17 23.65 19.74
N ILE A 281 -31.94 22.72 19.18
CA ILE A 281 -33.08 23.03 18.32
C ILE A 281 -34.27 23.51 19.15
N LYS A 282 -34.79 24.71 18.85
CA LYS A 282 -35.93 25.30 19.57
C LYS A 282 -37.18 24.45 19.37
N GLY A 283 -37.80 24.03 20.48
CA GLY A 283 -39.05 23.27 20.47
C GLY A 283 -38.91 21.77 20.19
N ILE A 284 -37.68 21.24 20.14
CA ILE A 284 -37.41 19.81 19.88
C ILE A 284 -38.13 18.88 20.89
N GLU A 285 -38.17 19.26 22.17
CA GLU A 285 -38.87 18.51 23.23
C GLU A 285 -40.37 18.31 22.94
N LYS A 286 -41.04 19.31 22.34
CA LYS A 286 -42.45 19.17 21.94
C LYS A 286 -42.62 18.15 20.81
N LYS A 287 -41.65 18.03 19.91
CA LYS A 287 -41.65 17.00 18.85
C LYS A 287 -41.45 15.61 19.45
N ILE A 288 -40.54 15.45 20.42
CA ILE A 288 -40.35 14.18 21.15
C ILE A 288 -41.67 13.73 21.80
N PHE A 289 -42.40 14.63 22.45
CA PHE A 289 -43.70 14.30 23.04
C PHE A 289 -44.80 14.02 22.01
N SER A 290 -44.76 14.63 20.83
CA SER A 290 -45.65 14.24 19.72
C SER A 290 -45.40 12.79 19.28
N GLU A 291 -44.14 12.33 19.29
CA GLU A 291 -43.83 10.95 18.96
C GLU A 291 -44.16 9.98 20.12
N HIS A 292 -43.92 10.38 21.37
CA HIS A 292 -44.28 9.58 22.55
C HIS A 292 -45.78 9.22 22.57
N LYS A 293 -46.64 10.11 22.06
CA LYS A 293 -48.08 9.83 21.87
C LYS A 293 -48.36 8.64 20.95
N ASN A 294 -47.49 8.35 19.97
CA ASN A 294 -47.65 7.25 19.01
C ASN A 294 -47.36 5.86 19.61
N HIS A 295 -46.76 5.80 20.81
CA HIS A 295 -46.29 4.56 21.43
C HIS A 295 -47.13 4.11 22.65
N VAL A 296 -48.22 4.82 22.96
CA VAL A 296 -49.14 4.47 24.06
C VAL A 296 -49.68 3.05 23.88
N GLY A 297 -49.56 2.23 24.93
CA GLY A 297 -50.00 0.84 24.95
C GLY A 297 -48.92 -0.20 24.65
N LEU A 298 -47.74 0.19 24.16
CA LEU A 298 -46.60 -0.73 24.02
C LEU A 298 -46.02 -1.10 25.41
N SER A 299 -45.58 -2.35 25.57
CA SER A 299 -44.78 -2.73 26.74
C SER A 299 -43.35 -2.15 26.65
N GLU A 300 -42.62 -2.10 27.77
CA GLU A 300 -41.21 -1.70 27.77
C GLU A 300 -40.36 -2.63 26.87
N LEU A 301 -40.66 -3.93 26.89
CA LEU A 301 -39.97 -4.93 26.07
C LEU A 301 -40.23 -4.68 24.58
N ASP A 302 -41.49 -4.51 24.19
CA ASP A 302 -41.87 -4.24 22.79
C ASP A 302 -41.30 -2.91 22.31
N ALA A 303 -41.21 -1.89 23.18
CA ALA A 303 -40.56 -0.62 22.87
C ALA A 303 -39.04 -0.78 22.68
N LYS A 304 -38.35 -1.64 23.43
CA LYS A 304 -36.93 -1.99 23.17
C LYS A 304 -36.76 -2.78 21.87
N VAL A 305 -37.67 -3.70 21.54
CA VAL A 305 -37.70 -4.37 20.22
C VAL A 305 -37.92 -3.34 19.11
N LEU A 306 -38.85 -2.40 19.29
CA LEU A 306 -39.12 -1.35 18.31
C LEU A 306 -37.92 -0.42 18.11
N TYR A 307 -37.26 0.02 19.20
CA TYR A 307 -36.07 0.86 19.15
C TYR A 307 -34.94 0.16 18.39
N THR A 308 -34.58 -1.06 18.80
CA THR A 308 -33.51 -1.84 18.17
C THR A 308 -33.81 -2.18 16.72
N LYS A 309 -35.05 -2.59 16.40
CA LYS A 309 -35.49 -2.84 15.01
C LYS A 309 -35.44 -1.56 14.16
N THR A 310 -35.83 -0.42 14.70
CA THR A 310 -35.81 0.88 13.99
C THR A 310 -34.37 1.28 13.69
N ALA A 311 -33.49 1.30 14.70
CA ALA A 311 -32.06 1.59 14.55
C ALA A 311 -31.37 0.62 13.58
N ARG A 312 -31.76 -0.67 13.59
CA ARG A 312 -31.18 -1.70 12.73
C ARG A 312 -31.74 -1.74 11.30
N SER A 313 -32.89 -1.12 11.05
CA SER A 313 -33.44 -1.01 9.69
C SER A 313 -32.74 0.06 8.84
N LEU A 314 -31.86 0.86 9.45
CA LEU A 314 -31.20 1.98 8.82
C LEU A 314 -30.10 1.53 7.85
N PRO A 315 -29.99 2.16 6.66
CA PRO A 315 -28.85 1.95 5.76
C PRO A 315 -27.52 2.43 6.36
N THR A 316 -27.56 3.21 7.45
CA THR A 316 -26.40 3.66 8.24
C THR A 316 -26.03 2.70 9.37
N TYR A 317 -26.79 1.62 9.61
CA TYR A 317 -26.51 0.69 10.72
C TYR A 317 -25.29 -0.20 10.43
N GLY A 318 -24.41 -0.37 11.43
CA GLY A 318 -23.15 -1.10 11.26
C GLY A 318 -22.15 -0.42 10.33
N VAL A 319 -22.31 0.89 10.08
CA VAL A 319 -21.45 1.68 9.20
C VAL A 319 -20.45 2.50 10.01
N THR A 320 -19.17 2.39 9.66
CA THR A 320 -18.12 3.26 10.23
C THR A 320 -18.07 4.56 9.44
N PHE A 321 -18.11 5.70 10.13
CA PHE A 321 -18.13 7.03 9.51
C PHE A 321 -16.82 7.78 9.73
N PHE A 322 -16.35 8.43 8.66
CA PHE A 322 -15.15 9.26 8.63
C PHE A 322 -15.50 10.67 8.15
N LEU A 323 -14.92 11.70 8.76
CA LEU A 323 -15.17 13.09 8.37
C LEU A 323 -14.15 13.53 7.31
N VAL A 324 -14.62 13.71 6.07
CA VAL A 324 -13.76 13.96 4.92
C VAL A 324 -14.07 15.31 4.25
N LYS A 325 -13.07 15.91 3.61
CA LYS A 325 -13.20 17.15 2.82
C LYS A 325 -13.24 16.80 1.33
N GLU A 326 -14.39 17.05 0.69
CA GLU A 326 -14.59 16.79 -0.74
C GLU A 326 -14.42 18.09 -1.57
N LYS A 327 -13.74 18.01 -2.71
CA LYS A 327 -13.63 19.15 -3.65
C LYS A 327 -14.86 19.23 -4.56
N MET A 328 -15.58 20.36 -4.51
CA MET A 328 -16.76 20.57 -5.34
C MET A 328 -16.42 20.63 -6.84
N LYS A 329 -17.17 19.92 -7.68
CA LYS A 329 -17.01 19.98 -9.14
C LYS A 329 -17.18 21.43 -9.64
N GLY A 330 -16.23 21.90 -10.45
CA GLY A 330 -16.23 23.26 -11.00
C GLY A 330 -15.93 24.40 -10.02
N LYS A 331 -15.63 24.13 -8.74
CA LYS A 331 -15.28 25.18 -7.75
C LYS A 331 -14.09 24.75 -6.91
N ASN A 332 -13.09 25.62 -6.72
CA ASN A 332 -11.94 25.33 -5.85
C ASN A 332 -12.29 25.52 -4.36
N LYS A 333 -13.38 24.88 -3.91
CA LYS A 333 -13.91 24.90 -2.55
C LYS A 333 -14.04 23.47 -2.04
N LEU A 334 -13.42 23.21 -0.89
CA LEU A 334 -13.62 22.00 -0.10
C LEU A 334 -14.90 22.13 0.72
N VAL A 335 -15.65 21.04 0.82
CA VAL A 335 -16.91 20.93 1.58
C VAL A 335 -16.81 19.70 2.49
N PRO A 336 -17.11 19.81 3.80
CA PRO A 336 -17.12 18.66 4.69
C PRO A 336 -18.23 17.69 4.30
N ARG A 337 -17.94 16.40 4.41
CA ARG A 337 -18.79 15.29 3.99
C ARG A 337 -18.53 14.11 4.92
N LEU A 338 -19.55 13.30 5.18
CA LEU A 338 -19.35 12.05 5.90
C LEU A 338 -19.19 10.91 4.89
N LEU A 339 -18.12 10.14 5.03
CA LEU A 339 -17.86 8.93 4.27
C LEU A 339 -18.16 7.74 5.17
N GLY A 340 -19.20 6.97 4.85
CA GLY A 340 -19.55 5.73 5.55
C GLY A 340 -18.96 4.52 4.82
N VAL A 341 -18.45 3.54 5.54
CA VAL A 341 -18.03 2.24 4.98
C VAL A 341 -18.86 1.14 5.64
N THR A 342 -19.54 0.34 4.82
CA THR A 342 -20.40 -0.78 5.21
C THR A 342 -19.78 -2.11 4.74
N LYS A 343 -20.35 -3.25 5.14
CA LYS A 343 -19.91 -4.58 4.68
C LYS A 343 -20.13 -4.86 3.18
N ASP A 344 -20.91 -4.01 2.49
CA ASP A 344 -21.39 -4.22 1.12
C ASP A 344 -21.30 -2.96 0.25
N SER A 345 -21.09 -1.78 0.83
CA SER A 345 -21.07 -0.49 0.13
C SER A 345 -20.22 0.58 0.82
N VAL A 346 -19.93 1.64 0.07
CA VAL A 346 -19.42 2.92 0.58
C VAL A 346 -20.53 3.97 0.41
N LEU A 347 -20.81 4.73 1.45
CA LEU A 347 -21.86 5.75 1.52
C LEU A 347 -21.25 7.14 1.58
N ARG A 348 -21.86 8.11 0.89
CA ARG A 348 -21.52 9.54 0.97
C ARG A 348 -22.71 10.29 1.53
N LEU A 349 -22.58 10.83 2.74
CA LEU A 349 -23.65 11.51 3.48
C LEU A 349 -23.38 13.01 3.60
N ASP A 350 -24.43 13.82 3.64
CA ASP A 350 -24.29 15.23 4.00
C ASP A 350 -23.87 15.40 5.46
N GLU A 351 -22.94 16.32 5.73
CA GLU A 351 -22.44 16.55 7.08
C GLU A 351 -23.53 17.13 8.00
N ARG A 352 -24.47 17.93 7.46
CA ARG A 352 -25.49 18.60 8.27
C ARG A 352 -26.81 17.85 8.32
N THR A 353 -27.33 17.38 7.18
CA THR A 353 -28.64 16.68 7.15
C THR A 353 -28.54 15.19 7.49
N LYS A 354 -27.35 14.60 7.40
CA LYS A 354 -27.08 13.15 7.52
C LYS A 354 -27.77 12.30 6.45
N GLU A 355 -28.30 12.92 5.39
CA GLU A 355 -28.91 12.20 4.27
C GLU A 355 -27.85 11.54 3.38
N ILE A 356 -28.14 10.34 2.86
CA ILE A 356 -27.28 9.63 1.91
C ILE A 356 -27.42 10.29 0.53
N LEU A 357 -26.34 10.90 0.05
CA LEU A 357 -26.25 11.56 -1.24
C LEU A 357 -25.83 10.62 -2.37
N LYS A 358 -25.07 9.56 -2.05
CA LYS A 358 -24.68 8.51 -2.99
C LYS A 358 -24.25 7.24 -2.24
N THR A 359 -24.57 6.10 -2.84
CA THR A 359 -24.12 4.76 -2.43
C THR A 359 -23.32 4.14 -3.57
N TRP A 360 -22.20 3.50 -3.24
CA TRP A 360 -21.40 2.72 -4.17
C TRP A 360 -21.22 1.30 -3.61
N PRO A 361 -21.75 0.24 -4.25
CA PRO A 361 -21.49 -1.12 -3.80
C PRO A 361 -19.99 -1.44 -3.83
N LEU A 362 -19.46 -2.13 -2.82
CA LEU A 362 -18.03 -2.52 -2.77
C LEU A 362 -17.62 -3.36 -4.00
N THR A 363 -18.56 -4.11 -4.58
CA THR A 363 -18.38 -4.88 -5.83
C THR A 363 -18.07 -4.02 -7.06
N THR A 364 -18.35 -2.71 -7.02
CA THR A 364 -18.03 -1.73 -8.06
C THR A 364 -16.69 -1.04 -7.88
N VAL A 365 -16.06 -1.19 -6.71
CA VAL A 365 -14.75 -0.59 -6.43
C VAL A 365 -13.67 -1.50 -7.05
N ARG A 366 -12.90 -0.98 -7.99
CA ARG A 366 -11.77 -1.70 -8.62
C ARG A 366 -10.45 -1.48 -7.90
N ARG A 367 -10.21 -0.27 -7.38
CA ARG A 367 -9.01 0.07 -6.61
C ARG A 367 -9.36 1.10 -5.55
N TRP A 368 -8.64 1.04 -4.44
CA TRP A 368 -8.68 2.05 -3.39
C TRP A 368 -7.23 2.38 -3.01
N GLY A 369 -7.00 3.63 -2.63
CA GLY A 369 -5.65 4.13 -2.36
C GLY A 369 -5.66 5.19 -1.26
N ALA A 370 -4.66 5.11 -0.39
CA ALA A 370 -4.43 6.09 0.66
C ALA A 370 -3.12 6.83 0.40
N SER A 371 -3.08 8.07 0.85
CA SER A 371 -1.90 8.90 1.03
C SER A 371 -2.13 9.70 2.32
N PRO A 372 -1.09 10.21 3.01
CA PRO A 372 -1.21 10.72 4.38
C PRO A 372 -2.31 11.75 4.64
N ASN A 373 -2.73 12.51 3.61
CA ASN A 373 -3.81 13.50 3.69
C ASN A 373 -4.92 13.30 2.64
N THR A 374 -4.96 12.18 1.91
CA THR A 374 -5.91 11.96 0.79
C THR A 374 -6.29 10.49 0.64
N PHE A 375 -7.58 10.24 0.48
CA PHE A 375 -8.12 8.92 0.14
C PHE A 375 -8.77 8.94 -1.24
N THR A 376 -8.61 7.87 -2.01
CA THR A 376 -9.12 7.74 -3.39
C THR A 376 -9.80 6.39 -3.65
N LEU A 377 -10.92 6.44 -4.38
CA LEU A 377 -11.64 5.28 -4.91
C LEU A 377 -11.68 5.34 -6.45
N ASP A 378 -11.31 4.22 -7.07
CA ASP A 378 -11.43 3.94 -8.50
C ASP A 378 -12.54 2.91 -8.72
N PHE A 379 -13.56 3.29 -9.49
CA PHE A 379 -14.67 2.40 -9.87
C PHE A 379 -14.46 1.77 -11.26
N GLY A 380 -13.36 2.09 -11.94
CA GLY A 380 -13.08 1.67 -13.31
C GLY A 380 -14.26 1.97 -14.25
N ASP A 381 -14.65 0.97 -15.03
CA ASP A 381 -15.71 1.06 -16.05
C ASP A 381 -17.09 1.44 -15.47
N TYR A 382 -17.29 1.43 -14.14
CA TYR A 382 -18.52 1.91 -13.49
C TYR A 382 -18.55 3.44 -13.29
N SER A 383 -17.42 4.16 -13.41
CA SER A 383 -17.40 5.62 -13.40
C SER A 383 -16.10 6.23 -13.95
N ASP A 384 -16.22 7.12 -14.96
CA ASP A 384 -15.10 7.85 -15.57
C ASP A 384 -14.33 8.82 -14.62
N GLN A 385 -14.72 8.91 -13.35
CA GLN A 385 -14.16 9.86 -12.39
C GLN A 385 -13.88 9.19 -11.05
N TYR A 386 -12.60 9.23 -10.64
CA TYR A 386 -12.17 8.88 -9.29
C TYR A 386 -12.94 9.71 -8.24
N TYR A 387 -13.32 9.07 -7.14
CA TYR A 387 -13.78 9.79 -5.96
C TYR A 387 -12.59 10.03 -5.04
N SER A 388 -12.21 11.29 -4.88
CA SER A 388 -11.05 11.71 -4.08
C SER A 388 -11.48 12.69 -2.99
N VAL A 389 -11.03 12.43 -1.77
CA VAL A 389 -11.32 13.24 -0.57
C VAL A 389 -10.06 13.46 0.25
N GLN A 390 -9.99 14.60 0.94
CA GLN A 390 -8.92 14.88 1.90
C GLN A 390 -9.36 14.47 3.31
N THR A 391 -8.52 13.69 3.99
CA THR A 391 -8.70 13.20 5.37
C THR A 391 -7.35 12.74 5.91
N THR A 392 -7.17 12.80 7.23
CA THR A 392 -6.00 12.23 7.92
C THR A 392 -6.20 10.75 8.25
N GLU A 393 -7.44 10.22 8.25
CA GLU A 393 -7.74 8.81 8.49
C GLU A 393 -7.61 7.92 7.23
N ALA A 394 -6.91 8.38 6.19
CA ALA A 394 -6.87 7.71 4.89
C ALA A 394 -6.41 6.23 4.98
N GLU A 395 -5.46 5.93 5.87
CA GLU A 395 -4.98 4.57 6.13
C GLU A 395 -6.02 3.71 6.86
N GLN A 396 -6.76 4.26 7.82
CA GLN A 396 -7.81 3.54 8.55
C GLN A 396 -8.96 3.15 7.60
N ILE A 397 -9.37 4.08 6.72
CA ILE A 397 -10.38 3.84 5.69
C ILE A 397 -9.90 2.73 4.72
N LEU A 398 -8.63 2.76 4.32
CA LEU A 398 -8.01 1.75 3.46
C LEU A 398 -8.02 0.36 4.12
N GLN A 399 -7.60 0.26 5.39
CA GLN A 399 -7.59 -1.00 6.15
C GLN A 399 -9.00 -1.56 6.32
N LEU A 400 -9.98 -0.71 6.64
CA LEU A 400 -11.37 -1.13 6.86
C LEU A 400 -12.01 -1.68 5.57
N ILE A 401 -11.83 -0.98 4.43
CA ILE A 401 -12.33 -1.44 3.12
C ILE A 401 -11.65 -2.75 2.71
N SER A 402 -10.33 -2.86 2.91
CA SER A 402 -9.59 -4.10 2.61
C SER A 402 -10.13 -5.26 3.44
N GLY A 403 -10.30 -5.08 4.75
CA GLY A 403 -10.84 -6.10 5.65
C GLY A 403 -12.25 -6.58 5.27
N TYR A 404 -13.16 -5.66 4.91
CA TYR A 404 -14.48 -6.04 4.41
C TYR A 404 -14.40 -6.85 3.11
N ILE A 405 -13.57 -6.44 2.15
CA ILE A 405 -13.38 -7.14 0.87
C ILE A 405 -12.76 -8.53 1.08
N ASP A 406 -11.78 -8.65 1.96
CA ASP A 406 -11.14 -9.93 2.30
C ASP A 406 -12.14 -10.91 2.93
N ILE A 407 -13.00 -10.44 3.85
CA ILE A 407 -14.09 -11.25 4.44
C ILE A 407 -15.07 -11.72 3.35
N ILE A 408 -15.46 -10.85 2.42
CA ILE A 408 -16.35 -11.20 1.29
C ILE A 408 -15.69 -12.27 0.40
N LEU A 409 -14.41 -12.09 0.04
CA LEU A 409 -13.67 -13.03 -0.80
C LEU A 409 -13.46 -14.39 -0.11
N LYS A 410 -13.14 -14.38 1.20
CA LYS A 410 -13.00 -15.57 2.04
C LYS A 410 -14.31 -16.37 2.11
N LYS A 411 -15.44 -15.71 2.42
CA LYS A 411 -16.77 -16.35 2.45
C LYS A 411 -17.27 -16.80 1.06
N LYS A 412 -16.86 -16.15 -0.02
CA LYS A 412 -17.13 -16.63 -1.38
C LYS A 412 -16.33 -17.90 -1.69
N LYS A 413 -15.03 -17.92 -1.39
CA LYS A 413 -14.16 -19.07 -1.60
C LYS A 413 -14.62 -20.31 -0.80
N SER A 414 -15.14 -20.14 0.41
CA SER A 414 -15.71 -21.25 1.19
C SER A 414 -17.05 -21.76 0.63
N LYS A 415 -17.87 -20.91 -0.01
CA LYS A 415 -19.08 -21.34 -0.73
C LYS A 415 -18.76 -22.07 -2.04
N ASP A 416 -17.75 -21.61 -2.77
CA ASP A 416 -17.30 -22.23 -4.03
C ASP A 416 -16.58 -23.58 -3.82
N HIS A 417 -16.22 -23.94 -2.58
CA HIS A 417 -15.53 -25.20 -2.24
C HIS A 417 -16.47 -26.31 -1.71
N PHE A 418 -17.78 -26.21 -1.96
CA PHE A 418 -18.77 -27.21 -1.52
C PHE A 418 -18.79 -28.50 -2.38
N GLY A 419 -17.61 -29.01 -2.75
CA GLY A 419 -17.47 -30.19 -3.59
C GLY A 419 -16.09 -30.83 -3.52
N ILE A 420 -16.04 -32.03 -2.90
CA ILE A 420 -14.91 -32.98 -2.87
C ILE A 420 -13.73 -32.44 -2.01
N GLU A 421 -13.53 -32.79 -0.74
CA GLU A 421 -13.56 -34.09 -0.06
C GLU A 421 -13.79 -33.89 1.46
N GLY A 422 -14.25 -34.92 2.19
CA GLY A 422 -14.79 -34.74 3.55
C GLY A 422 -13.80 -34.90 4.71
N ASP A 423 -13.99 -34.09 5.75
CA ASP A 423 -13.83 -34.48 7.16
C ASP A 423 -14.86 -33.71 8.02
N GLU A 424 -15.24 -34.25 9.17
CA GLU A 424 -16.51 -33.94 9.85
C GLU A 424 -16.47 -32.67 10.73
N GLY A 425 -17.50 -31.82 10.68
CA GLY A 425 -17.61 -30.72 11.67
C GLY A 425 -18.50 -29.50 11.43
N SER A 426 -19.47 -29.49 10.50
CA SER A 426 -20.52 -28.44 10.46
C SER A 426 -21.75 -28.85 9.65
N THR A 427 -22.72 -29.49 10.32
CA THR A 427 -24.05 -29.75 9.77
C THR A 427 -24.93 -28.50 9.90
N MET A 428 -25.46 -28.04 8.75
CA MET A 428 -26.70 -27.28 8.45
C MET A 428 -27.53 -26.68 9.63
N VAL A 429 -28.22 -25.52 9.52
CA VAL A 429 -29.14 -25.07 8.45
C VAL A 429 -29.27 -23.53 8.50
N GLU A 430 -29.39 -22.84 7.35
CA GLU A 430 -30.09 -21.54 7.25
C GLU A 430 -31.29 -21.70 6.30
N ASP A 431 -32.50 -21.75 6.87
CA ASP A 431 -33.73 -21.94 6.09
C ASP A 431 -34.09 -20.68 5.29
N SER A 432 -34.08 -20.83 3.96
CA SER A 432 -34.36 -19.74 3.03
C SER A 432 -35.87 -19.53 2.84
N ILE A 433 -36.53 -18.86 3.79
CA ILE A 433 -37.93 -18.46 3.64
C ILE A 433 -38.05 -17.32 2.62
N SER A 434 -38.42 -17.68 1.40
CA SER A 434 -38.78 -16.74 0.33
C SER A 434 -40.21 -16.23 0.53
N PRO A 435 -40.53 -14.93 0.32
CA PRO A 435 -41.87 -14.41 0.51
C PRO A 435 -42.87 -14.98 -0.51
N LEU A 436 -44.04 -15.38 -0.01
CA LEU A 436 -45.05 -16.13 -0.76
C LEU A 436 -45.63 -15.36 -1.96
N LYS A 437 -45.77 -16.06 -3.10
CA LYS A 437 -46.83 -15.80 -4.08
C LYS A 437 -47.70 -17.05 -4.20
N ALA A 438 -48.93 -16.98 -3.69
CA ALA A 438 -49.91 -18.04 -3.86
C ALA A 438 -50.24 -18.21 -5.35
N THR A 439 -50.12 -19.45 -5.85
CA THR A 439 -50.62 -19.85 -7.17
C THR A 439 -51.55 -21.05 -6.97
N ILE A 440 -52.73 -20.97 -7.57
CA ILE A 440 -53.85 -21.89 -7.35
C ILE A 440 -53.56 -23.25 -8.02
N LEU A 441 -53.78 -24.35 -7.30
CA LEU A 441 -53.72 -25.71 -7.83
C LEU A 441 -55.04 -26.10 -8.48
N GLN A 442 -55.01 -26.63 -9.71
CA GLN A 442 -56.13 -27.36 -10.30
C GLN A 442 -55.66 -28.46 -11.28
N HIS A 443 -55.87 -29.72 -10.86
CA HIS A 443 -55.95 -31.01 -11.59
C HIS A 443 -54.98 -31.40 -12.73
N GLU A 444 -54.37 -32.60 -12.55
CA GLU A 444 -54.28 -33.79 -13.44
C GLU A 444 -54.28 -33.59 -14.99
N SER A 445 -53.50 -34.31 -15.82
CA SER A 445 -53.20 -35.77 -15.80
C SER A 445 -52.03 -36.19 -16.72
N SER A 446 -51.62 -37.47 -16.64
CA SER A 446 -50.46 -38.14 -17.30
C SER A 446 -50.53 -38.35 -18.84
N GLN A 447 -49.37 -38.55 -19.52
CA GLN A 447 -48.96 -39.83 -20.21
C GLN A 447 -47.76 -39.78 -21.23
N PHE A 448 -46.86 -40.76 -21.10
CA PHE A 448 -46.04 -41.57 -22.07
C PHE A 448 -45.19 -41.05 -23.28
N GLY A 449 -43.96 -41.61 -23.36
CA GLY A 449 -43.25 -42.08 -24.59
C GLY A 449 -42.17 -41.16 -25.17
N LYS A 450 -41.05 -41.60 -25.79
CA LYS A 450 -40.45 -42.95 -26.03
C LYS A 450 -38.94 -42.78 -26.40
N VAL A 451 -38.11 -43.83 -26.32
CA VAL A 451 -36.66 -43.83 -26.66
C VAL A 451 -36.41 -44.36 -28.09
N ASN A 452 -35.32 -43.96 -28.77
CA ASN A 452 -34.69 -44.78 -29.85
C ASN A 452 -33.21 -44.45 -30.18
N THR A 453 -32.55 -45.32 -30.95
CA THR A 453 -31.12 -45.36 -31.35
C THR A 453 -30.95 -45.55 -32.89
N GLU A 454 -29.80 -45.73 -33.59
CA GLU A 454 -28.40 -46.14 -33.29
C GLU A 454 -27.31 -45.46 -34.19
N SER A 455 -26.04 -45.61 -33.77
CA SER A 455 -24.74 -45.79 -34.48
C SER A 455 -24.45 -45.44 -35.96
N VAL A 456 -23.34 -44.68 -36.11
CA VAL A 456 -22.13 -44.83 -36.99
C VAL A 456 -22.22 -45.05 -38.52
N ALA A 457 -21.68 -44.08 -39.30
CA ALA A 457 -20.79 -44.31 -40.47
C ALA A 457 -19.96 -43.05 -40.86
N LYS A 458 -18.76 -43.25 -41.42
CA LYS A 458 -17.81 -42.26 -42.04
C LYS A 458 -18.01 -42.24 -43.59
N PRO A 459 -17.44 -41.34 -44.45
CA PRO A 459 -16.12 -40.69 -44.36
C PRO A 459 -15.98 -39.24 -44.95
N ALA A 460 -14.75 -38.84 -45.33
CA ALA A 460 -14.26 -37.47 -45.54
C ALA A 460 -14.24 -36.97 -47.01
N VAL A 461 -14.11 -35.64 -47.20
CA VAL A 461 -13.71 -34.96 -48.47
C VAL A 461 -12.80 -33.75 -48.17
N MET A 462 -11.84 -33.46 -49.06
CA MET A 462 -10.89 -32.32 -48.96
C MET A 462 -11.27 -31.10 -49.82
N ARG A 463 -11.06 -29.90 -49.24
CA ARG A 463 -10.40 -28.68 -49.78
C ARG A 463 -10.43 -28.35 -51.29
N ALA A 464 -10.99 -27.17 -51.62
CA ALA A 464 -10.57 -26.21 -52.67
C ALA A 464 -11.13 -24.81 -52.29
N GLY A 465 -10.64 -23.64 -52.73
CA GLY A 465 -9.53 -23.32 -53.64
C GLY A 465 -9.93 -22.25 -54.67
N ALA A 466 -9.12 -21.19 -54.81
CA ALA A 466 -9.18 -20.11 -55.83
C ALA A 466 -10.19 -18.94 -55.66
N GLU A 467 -9.84 -17.81 -56.28
CA GLU A 467 -10.42 -16.47 -56.12
C GLU A 467 -11.63 -16.20 -57.04
N GLY A 468 -12.43 -15.17 -56.69
CA GLY A 468 -13.48 -14.59 -57.54
C GLY A 468 -13.60 -13.08 -57.31
N ALA A 469 -13.60 -12.31 -58.40
CA ALA A 469 -13.40 -10.86 -58.38
C ALA A 469 -14.53 -10.04 -57.71
N ARG A 470 -14.18 -8.85 -57.20
CA ARG A 470 -15.13 -7.78 -56.85
C ARG A 470 -14.72 -6.45 -57.49
N PRO A 471 -15.67 -5.63 -57.99
CA PRO A 471 -15.36 -4.39 -58.69
C PRO A 471 -14.98 -3.25 -57.73
N TYR A 472 -14.24 -2.27 -58.28
CA TYR A 472 -13.85 -1.05 -57.56
C TYR A 472 -15.05 -0.11 -57.34
N GLY A 473 -15.16 0.44 -56.12
CA GLY A 473 -16.04 1.54 -55.77
C GLY A 473 -15.29 2.51 -54.84
N LEU A 474 -15.33 3.80 -55.16
CA LEU A 474 -14.40 4.80 -54.64
C LEU A 474 -14.90 5.47 -53.34
N GLY A 475 -14.10 5.40 -52.27
CA GLY A 475 -14.06 6.41 -51.21
C GLY A 475 -15.05 6.32 -50.03
N HIS A 476 -14.61 5.73 -48.91
CA HIS A 476 -14.77 6.33 -47.58
C HIS A 476 -13.76 5.72 -46.59
N MET A 477 -13.16 6.53 -45.69
CA MET A 477 -12.27 6.03 -44.64
C MET A 477 -13.07 5.71 -43.37
N GLY A 478 -12.97 4.47 -42.89
CA GLY A 478 -13.50 4.03 -41.59
C GLY A 478 -12.40 3.40 -40.75
N ASN A 479 -12.33 3.76 -39.46
CA ASN A 479 -11.21 3.41 -38.57
C ASN A 479 -11.18 1.92 -38.21
N ALA A 480 -9.98 1.37 -38.07
CA ALA A 480 -9.77 -0.04 -37.74
C ALA A 480 -10.16 -0.37 -36.29
N GLN A 481 -11.05 -1.36 -36.13
CA GLN A 481 -11.32 -2.01 -34.85
C GLN A 481 -10.32 -3.16 -34.64
N TYR A 482 -9.62 -3.16 -33.50
CA TYR A 482 -8.76 -4.28 -33.10
C TYR A 482 -9.55 -5.35 -32.34
N THR A 483 -9.90 -6.44 -33.01
CA THR A 483 -10.50 -7.63 -32.39
C THR A 483 -9.42 -8.54 -31.83
N THR A 484 -9.42 -8.78 -30.52
CA THR A 484 -8.52 -9.71 -29.84
C THR A 484 -9.01 -11.16 -29.96
N VAL A 485 -8.41 -11.94 -30.86
CA VAL A 485 -8.66 -13.39 -30.95
C VAL A 485 -7.75 -14.16 -29.98
N SER A 486 -8.35 -14.86 -29.03
CA SER A 486 -7.64 -15.70 -28.05
C SER A 486 -7.26 -17.06 -28.64
N GLY A 487 -5.99 -17.24 -29.02
CA GLY A 487 -5.46 -18.53 -29.48
C GLY A 487 -4.89 -19.38 -28.33
N ARG A 488 -5.50 -20.53 -28.04
CA ARG A 488 -4.87 -21.59 -27.22
C ARG A 488 -3.78 -22.28 -28.04
N ILE A 489 -2.60 -22.51 -27.45
CA ILE A 489 -1.53 -23.29 -28.07
C ILE A 489 -1.30 -24.57 -27.25
N ASN A 490 -1.30 -25.70 -27.94
CA ASN A 490 -1.04 -27.01 -27.36
C ASN A 490 0.44 -27.21 -27.01
N VAL A 491 0.68 -28.03 -25.99
CA VAL A 491 1.99 -28.61 -25.67
C VAL A 491 2.50 -29.44 -26.86
N HIS A 492 3.83 -29.45 -27.06
CA HIS A 492 4.71 -30.50 -27.65
C HIS A 492 5.79 -29.91 -28.58
N LEU A 493 6.89 -29.40 -28.00
CA LEU A 493 8.26 -29.72 -28.43
C LEU A 493 9.27 -29.23 -27.39
N HIS A 494 10.21 -30.09 -26.99
CA HIS A 494 11.22 -29.78 -25.97
C HIS A 494 12.60 -29.76 -26.61
N HIS A 495 13.22 -28.58 -26.72
CA HIS A 495 14.61 -28.29 -26.29
C HIS A 495 15.06 -26.86 -26.65
N GLN A 496 15.98 -26.32 -25.83
CA GLN A 496 16.88 -25.19 -26.16
C GLN A 496 16.36 -23.73 -26.09
N TRP A 497 15.43 -23.38 -25.17
CA TRP A 497 15.06 -21.96 -24.91
C TRP A 497 14.97 -21.53 -23.43
N ASP A 498 15.42 -22.36 -22.49
CA ASP A 498 14.92 -22.35 -21.10
C ASP A 498 15.66 -21.42 -20.08
N HIS A 499 16.38 -20.41 -20.57
CA HIS A 499 17.05 -19.41 -19.69
C HIS A 499 16.67 -17.95 -19.96
N LYS A 500 15.95 -17.64 -21.05
CA LYS A 500 15.47 -16.27 -21.33
C LYS A 500 14.03 -16.01 -20.90
N ILE A 501 13.16 -17.02 -20.89
CA ILE A 501 11.71 -16.84 -20.69
C ILE A 501 11.34 -16.63 -19.20
N THR A 502 12.08 -17.22 -18.27
CA THR A 502 11.77 -17.17 -16.82
C THR A 502 11.91 -15.76 -16.22
N LYS A 503 12.87 -14.95 -16.69
CA LYS A 503 13.02 -13.54 -16.24
C LYS A 503 11.93 -12.61 -16.78
N LEU A 504 11.32 -12.92 -17.93
CA LEU A 504 10.32 -12.07 -18.56
C LEU A 504 8.95 -12.09 -17.86
N ARG A 505 8.64 -13.08 -17.01
CA ARG A 505 7.36 -13.11 -16.27
C ARG A 505 7.29 -12.10 -15.11
N LEU A 506 8.43 -11.74 -14.51
CA LEU A 506 8.51 -10.85 -13.33
C LEU A 506 8.60 -9.35 -13.67
N LEU A 507 8.75 -8.99 -14.94
CA LEU A 507 8.91 -7.59 -15.37
C LEU A 507 7.56 -6.90 -15.65
N SER A 508 7.47 -5.60 -15.39
CA SER A 508 6.29 -4.78 -15.70
C SER A 508 6.09 -4.64 -17.21
N ALA A 509 4.89 -4.23 -17.66
CA ALA A 509 4.63 -4.03 -19.09
C ALA A 509 5.58 -2.99 -19.75
N PRO A 510 5.89 -1.83 -19.12
CA PRO A 510 6.94 -0.93 -19.61
C PRO A 510 8.33 -1.56 -19.69
N GLN A 511 8.74 -2.36 -18.69
CA GLN A 511 10.03 -3.06 -18.69
C GLN A 511 10.10 -4.12 -19.80
N LYS A 512 9.01 -4.84 -20.07
CA LYS A 512 8.89 -5.79 -21.19
C LYS A 512 9.04 -5.09 -22.54
N ALA A 513 8.39 -3.94 -22.72
CA ALA A 513 8.55 -3.12 -23.92
C ALA A 513 10.01 -2.64 -24.08
N LEU A 514 10.64 -2.17 -23.00
CA LEU A 514 12.05 -1.77 -22.99
C LEU A 514 12.99 -2.92 -23.38
N CYS A 515 12.78 -4.14 -22.87
CA CYS A 515 13.55 -5.33 -23.30
C CYS A 515 13.41 -5.62 -24.81
N MET A 516 12.23 -5.35 -25.38
CA MET A 516 11.98 -5.52 -26.81
C MET A 516 12.73 -4.45 -27.63
N THR A 517 12.69 -3.18 -27.19
CA THR A 517 13.47 -2.09 -27.78
C THR A 517 14.97 -2.34 -27.70
N ILE A 518 15.49 -2.83 -26.57
CA ILE A 518 16.90 -3.21 -26.41
C ILE A 518 17.27 -4.32 -27.40
N SER A 519 16.45 -5.36 -27.53
CA SER A 519 16.71 -6.47 -28.45
C SER A 519 16.77 -6.00 -29.92
N ASN A 520 15.84 -5.14 -30.33
CA ASN A 520 15.85 -4.52 -31.67
C ASN A 520 17.10 -3.64 -31.88
N SER A 521 17.48 -2.83 -30.89
CA SER A 521 18.68 -1.99 -30.97
C SER A 521 19.97 -2.80 -31.15
N GLN A 522 20.07 -3.97 -30.50
CA GLN A 522 21.20 -4.90 -30.65
C GLN A 522 21.27 -5.48 -32.07
N GLU A 523 20.13 -5.85 -32.64
CA GLU A 523 20.06 -6.34 -34.03
C GLU A 523 20.51 -5.26 -35.03
N ILE A 524 20.05 -4.02 -34.86
CA ILE A 524 20.48 -2.86 -35.67
C ILE A 524 21.98 -2.64 -35.55
N ILE A 525 22.56 -2.68 -34.34
CA ILE A 525 24.02 -2.53 -34.13
C ILE A 525 24.80 -3.64 -34.86
N THR A 526 24.38 -4.90 -34.76
CA THR A 526 25.05 -6.00 -35.49
C THR A 526 24.92 -5.87 -37.00
N THR A 527 23.81 -5.32 -37.49
CA THR A 527 23.58 -5.08 -38.92
C THR A 527 24.44 -3.92 -39.44
N MET A 528 24.54 -2.82 -38.70
CA MET A 528 25.39 -1.69 -39.04
C MET A 528 26.88 -2.08 -39.02
N LYS A 529 27.32 -2.87 -38.03
CA LYS A 529 28.70 -3.38 -37.99
C LYS A 529 29.06 -4.15 -39.27
N LYS A 530 28.18 -5.05 -39.74
CA LYS A 530 28.36 -5.79 -41.01
C LYS A 530 28.37 -4.88 -42.25
N ARG A 531 27.69 -3.73 -42.22
CA ARG A 531 27.69 -2.77 -43.34
C ARG A 531 28.96 -1.92 -43.39
N ILE A 532 29.57 -1.62 -42.25
CA ILE A 532 30.82 -0.83 -42.17
C ILE A 532 32.02 -1.59 -42.79
N ASP A 533 32.04 -2.93 -42.71
CA ASP A 533 33.06 -3.76 -43.37
C ASP A 533 32.95 -3.76 -44.92
N ILE A 534 31.85 -3.25 -45.50
CA ILE A 534 31.68 -3.15 -46.95
C ILE A 534 32.37 -1.87 -47.44
N LYS A 535 33.60 -2.04 -47.94
CA LYS A 535 34.46 -0.95 -48.43
C LYS A 535 33.72 -0.05 -49.45
N SER A 536 33.48 1.21 -49.07
CA SER A 536 32.91 2.21 -49.98
C SER A 536 33.80 2.40 -51.21
N CYS A 537 33.21 2.29 -52.40
CA CYS A 537 33.93 2.54 -53.65
C CYS A 537 34.10 4.05 -53.86
N TYR A 538 35.16 4.62 -53.30
CA TYR A 538 35.46 6.03 -53.43
C TYR A 538 35.70 6.38 -54.91
N SER A 539 34.88 7.29 -55.44
CA SER A 539 34.94 7.71 -56.84
C SER A 539 36.20 8.54 -57.12
N ARG A 540 37.04 8.09 -58.07
CA ARG A 540 38.29 8.78 -58.50
C ARG A 540 38.08 10.14 -59.21
N ILE A 541 36.86 10.68 -59.21
CA ILE A 541 36.48 11.90 -59.95
C ILE A 541 37.10 13.18 -59.34
N TRP A 542 37.41 13.20 -58.04
CA TRP A 542 37.82 14.40 -57.30
C TRP A 542 39.23 14.94 -57.64
N GLN A 543 40.12 14.13 -58.21
CA GLN A 543 41.54 14.50 -58.41
C GLN A 543 41.83 15.50 -59.55
N ARG A 544 40.83 16.04 -60.26
CA ARG A 544 41.04 16.75 -61.55
C ARG A 544 40.67 18.24 -61.63
N CYS A 545 40.01 18.86 -60.64
CA CYS A 545 39.66 20.30 -60.71
C CYS A 545 39.68 20.99 -59.34
N SER A 546 40.28 22.20 -59.25
CA SER A 546 40.34 22.96 -57.98
C SER A 546 38.99 23.39 -57.41
N LYS A 547 37.95 23.57 -58.25
CA LYS A 547 36.57 23.80 -57.75
C LYS A 547 35.97 22.57 -57.05
N LEU A 548 36.38 21.35 -57.44
CA LEU A 548 35.96 20.12 -56.79
C LEU A 548 36.70 19.90 -55.46
N GLN A 549 37.96 20.32 -55.36
CA GLN A 549 38.74 20.25 -54.11
C GLN A 549 38.21 21.18 -52.99
N GLN A 550 37.45 22.23 -53.34
CA GLN A 550 36.79 23.08 -52.35
C GLN A 550 35.49 22.43 -51.86
N THR A 551 34.62 21.99 -52.78
CA THR A 551 33.40 21.28 -52.40
C THR A 551 33.66 19.95 -51.70
N GLU A 552 34.79 19.29 -51.97
CA GLU A 552 35.29 18.15 -51.21
C GLU A 552 35.61 18.53 -49.75
N ARG A 553 36.34 19.63 -49.54
CA ARG A 553 36.62 20.18 -48.20
C ARG A 553 35.34 20.56 -47.46
N ASP A 554 34.48 21.35 -48.09
CA ASP A 554 33.20 21.77 -47.51
C ASP A 554 32.32 20.55 -47.13
N THR A 555 32.38 19.47 -47.91
CA THR A 555 31.70 18.19 -47.64
C THR A 555 32.35 17.41 -46.50
N ILE A 556 33.69 17.40 -46.40
CA ILE A 556 34.43 16.77 -45.30
C ILE A 556 34.15 17.51 -43.98
N ASP A 557 34.19 18.84 -43.98
CA ASP A 557 33.93 19.67 -42.81
C ASP A 557 32.47 19.52 -42.33
N SER A 558 31.51 19.50 -43.27
CA SER A 558 30.11 19.18 -42.97
C SER A 558 29.94 17.78 -42.38
N ASN A 559 30.61 16.76 -42.93
CA ASN A 559 30.56 15.40 -42.40
C ASN A 559 31.22 15.29 -41.01
N LYS A 560 32.33 15.98 -40.77
CA LYS A 560 32.98 16.11 -39.46
C LYS A 560 32.01 16.71 -38.43
N GLN A 561 31.39 17.84 -38.75
CA GLN A 561 30.42 18.49 -37.88
C GLN A 561 29.19 17.61 -37.60
N ASN A 562 28.70 16.87 -38.60
CA ASN A 562 27.62 15.90 -38.44
C ASN A 562 28.00 14.75 -37.51
N ILE A 563 29.23 14.21 -37.61
CA ILE A 563 29.71 13.14 -36.74
C ILE A 563 29.89 13.64 -35.30
N SER A 564 30.55 14.78 -35.07
CA SER A 564 30.70 15.35 -33.72
C SER A 564 29.34 15.66 -33.07
N SER A 565 28.37 16.17 -33.85
CA SER A 565 26.99 16.40 -33.37
C SER A 565 26.29 15.09 -32.95
N GLN A 566 26.42 14.03 -33.75
CA GLN A 566 25.85 12.72 -33.41
C GLN A 566 26.54 12.07 -32.19
N ILE A 567 27.87 12.22 -32.07
CA ILE A 567 28.62 11.75 -30.89
C ILE A 567 28.18 12.52 -29.63
N ALA A 568 28.00 13.84 -29.71
CA ALA A 568 27.51 14.63 -28.59
C ALA A 568 26.09 14.24 -28.14
N ALA A 569 25.19 13.96 -29.09
CA ALA A 569 23.86 13.43 -28.78
C ALA A 569 23.92 12.02 -28.14
N MET A 570 24.81 11.15 -28.63
CA MET A 570 25.04 9.81 -28.07
C MET A 570 25.63 9.87 -26.65
N ASN A 571 26.58 10.77 -26.40
CA ASN A 571 27.18 11.00 -25.09
C ASN A 571 26.13 11.53 -24.10
N ALA A 572 25.32 12.52 -24.50
CA ALA A 572 24.22 13.05 -23.68
C ALA A 572 23.19 11.95 -23.34
N ALA A 573 22.76 11.14 -24.31
CA ALA A 573 21.85 10.02 -24.08
C ALA A 573 22.46 8.94 -23.17
N THR A 574 23.76 8.66 -23.31
CA THR A 574 24.49 7.70 -22.46
C THR A 574 24.54 8.18 -21.01
N ALA A 575 24.85 9.45 -20.77
CA ALA A 575 24.79 10.07 -19.45
C ALA A 575 23.36 10.06 -18.89
N GLN A 576 22.34 10.38 -19.70
CA GLN A 576 20.94 10.36 -19.29
C GLN A 576 20.46 8.97 -18.85
N VAL A 577 20.87 7.89 -19.54
CA VAL A 577 20.58 6.51 -19.12
C VAL A 577 21.25 6.17 -17.78
N VAL A 578 22.47 6.67 -17.54
CA VAL A 578 23.14 6.53 -16.24
C VAL A 578 22.35 7.27 -15.16
N THR A 579 21.89 8.50 -15.40
CA THR A 579 21.08 9.29 -14.45
C THR A 579 19.72 8.64 -14.18
N LEU A 580 18.97 8.22 -15.21
CA LEU A 580 17.66 7.57 -15.06
C LEU A 580 17.70 6.21 -14.35
N THR A 581 18.89 5.69 -14.04
CA THR A 581 19.12 4.45 -13.29
C THR A 581 19.84 4.69 -11.96
N SER A 582 19.74 5.90 -11.38
CA SER A 582 20.33 6.29 -10.09
C SER A 582 19.51 5.85 -8.85
N GLY A 583 18.19 5.64 -8.96
CA GLY A 583 17.31 5.30 -7.84
C GLY A 583 16.98 3.80 -7.69
N ASP A 584 16.87 3.33 -6.43
CA ASP A 584 16.37 2.02 -5.97
C ASP A 584 16.70 0.79 -6.83
N ILE A 585 18.00 0.48 -6.92
CA ILE A 585 18.49 -0.79 -7.49
C ILE A 585 19.47 -1.45 -6.50
N ASP A 586 19.00 -2.49 -5.80
CA ASP A 586 19.73 -3.36 -4.85
C ASP A 586 20.92 -4.17 -5.44
N TYR A 587 21.41 -3.77 -6.61
CA TYR A 587 22.49 -4.44 -7.35
C TYR A 587 23.70 -3.51 -7.49
N SER A 588 24.33 -3.13 -6.36
CA SER A 588 25.58 -2.35 -6.32
C SER A 588 26.62 -2.82 -7.35
N ARG A 589 26.83 -4.14 -7.45
CA ARG A 589 27.74 -4.76 -8.45
C ARG A 589 27.26 -4.63 -9.90
N GLY A 590 25.95 -4.61 -10.14
CA GLY A 590 25.36 -4.39 -11.46
C GLY A 590 25.49 -2.93 -11.91
N ARG A 591 25.26 -1.98 -10.99
CA ARG A 591 25.42 -0.54 -11.22
C ARG A 591 26.88 -0.19 -11.55
N GLN A 592 27.87 -0.71 -10.81
CA GLN A 592 29.28 -0.45 -11.12
C GLN A 592 29.68 -0.95 -12.52
N ASN A 593 29.14 -2.10 -12.96
CA ASN A 593 29.37 -2.61 -14.31
C ASN A 593 28.78 -1.68 -15.39
N LEU A 594 27.62 -1.08 -15.13
CA LEU A 594 27.00 -0.09 -16.03
C LEU A 594 27.84 1.20 -16.12
N LEU A 595 28.32 1.73 -14.99
CA LEU A 595 29.20 2.91 -14.95
C LEU A 595 30.52 2.68 -15.70
N ASN A 596 31.11 1.49 -15.53
CA ASN A 596 32.31 1.07 -16.26
C ASN A 596 32.04 0.91 -17.77
N ALA A 597 30.86 0.43 -18.18
CA ALA A 597 30.48 0.32 -19.58
C ALA A 597 30.25 1.70 -20.22
N ALA A 598 29.54 2.60 -19.54
CA ALA A 598 29.34 3.98 -19.99
C ALA A 598 30.68 4.73 -20.15
N SER A 599 31.60 4.58 -19.18
CA SER A 599 32.95 5.15 -19.25
C SER A 599 33.70 4.73 -20.53
N LYS A 600 33.60 3.45 -20.92
CA LYS A 600 34.23 2.93 -22.16
C LYS A 600 33.60 3.49 -23.43
N VAL A 601 32.30 3.81 -23.41
CA VAL A 601 31.63 4.51 -24.52
C VAL A 601 32.20 5.92 -24.65
N GLY A 602 32.34 6.67 -23.54
CA GLY A 602 32.98 7.99 -23.55
C GLY A 602 34.44 7.97 -24.05
N GLU A 603 35.23 6.98 -23.61
CA GLU A 603 36.61 6.78 -24.07
C GLU A 603 36.68 6.46 -25.57
N ALA A 604 35.75 5.64 -26.10
CA ALA A 604 35.67 5.35 -27.53
C ALA A 604 35.16 6.54 -28.36
N SER A 605 34.16 7.29 -27.86
CA SER A 605 33.69 8.55 -28.46
C SER A 605 34.85 9.54 -28.63
N GLN A 606 35.69 9.71 -27.60
CA GLN A 606 36.85 10.58 -27.69
C GLN A 606 37.84 10.12 -28.76
N GLN A 607 38.15 8.82 -28.81
CA GLN A 607 39.09 8.28 -29.81
C GLN A 607 38.64 8.58 -31.25
N VAL A 608 37.33 8.59 -31.50
CA VAL A 608 36.76 8.97 -32.81
C VAL A 608 36.87 10.48 -33.05
N LEU A 609 36.58 11.33 -32.05
CA LEU A 609 36.71 12.80 -32.17
C LEU A 609 38.16 13.22 -32.44
N THR A 610 39.13 12.66 -31.71
CA THR A 610 40.57 12.89 -31.94
C THR A 610 41.03 12.37 -33.31
N GLN A 611 40.52 11.23 -33.79
CA GLN A 611 40.82 10.75 -35.15
C GLN A 611 40.23 11.64 -36.27
N ILE A 612 39.22 12.43 -35.95
CA ILE A 612 38.59 13.42 -36.85
C ILE A 612 39.27 14.81 -36.70
N GLY A 613 40.24 14.95 -35.78
CA GLY A 613 40.99 16.18 -35.49
C GLY A 613 40.11 17.27 -34.86
N ASP A 614 39.16 16.88 -34.01
CA ASP A 614 38.27 17.77 -33.28
C ASP A 614 38.86 18.07 -31.89
N ASP A 615 40.00 18.75 -31.87
CA ASP A 615 40.91 18.84 -30.72
C ASP A 615 40.55 19.95 -29.69
N GLY A 616 39.40 20.61 -29.85
CA GLY A 616 39.05 21.84 -29.13
C GLY A 616 38.83 21.74 -27.61
N ALA A 617 38.80 20.54 -27.04
CA ALA A 617 38.32 20.30 -25.67
C ALA A 617 39.31 19.63 -24.70
N ASP A 618 40.55 19.33 -25.10
CA ASP A 618 41.42 18.41 -24.34
C ASP A 618 41.86 18.96 -22.96
N GLU A 619 42.24 20.25 -22.87
CA GLU A 619 42.58 20.87 -21.57
C GLU A 619 41.37 20.95 -20.62
N SER A 620 40.22 21.42 -21.12
CA SER A 620 38.97 21.52 -20.36
C SER A 620 38.49 20.15 -19.84
N ARG A 621 38.69 19.11 -20.65
CA ARG A 621 38.36 17.71 -20.33
C ARG A 621 39.19 17.20 -19.15
N ASP A 622 40.50 17.40 -19.16
CA ASP A 622 41.37 16.94 -18.08
C ASP A 622 41.14 17.70 -16.77
N ILE A 623 40.86 19.00 -16.85
CA ILE A 623 40.43 19.79 -15.69
C ILE A 623 39.13 19.22 -15.10
N LEU A 624 38.08 19.03 -15.89
CA LEU A 624 36.81 18.45 -15.43
C LEU A 624 36.97 17.04 -14.84
N LEU A 625 37.80 16.20 -15.45
CA LEU A 625 38.08 14.84 -14.96
C LEU A 625 38.86 14.86 -13.64
N SER A 626 39.80 15.81 -13.47
CA SER A 626 40.56 15.97 -12.22
C SER A 626 39.64 16.39 -11.06
N LEU A 627 38.73 17.34 -11.30
CA LEU A 627 37.75 17.82 -10.33
C LEU A 627 36.76 16.71 -9.92
N ALA A 628 36.21 15.97 -10.88
CA ALA A 628 35.31 14.85 -10.59
C ALA A 628 35.99 13.74 -9.76
N LYS A 629 37.28 13.46 -10.02
CA LYS A 629 38.08 12.52 -9.19
C LYS A 629 38.34 13.07 -7.78
N ALA A 630 38.58 14.37 -7.64
CA ALA A 630 38.78 14.99 -6.32
C ALA A 630 37.52 14.86 -5.44
N VAL A 631 36.33 15.12 -6.01
CA VAL A 631 35.04 14.93 -5.32
C VAL A 631 34.83 13.48 -4.87
N ALA A 632 35.15 12.50 -5.73
CA ALA A 632 35.04 11.09 -5.37
C ALA A 632 36.05 10.67 -4.28
N HIS A 633 37.23 11.31 -4.21
CA HIS A 633 38.22 11.03 -3.18
C HIS A 633 37.83 11.63 -1.82
N THR A 634 37.30 12.87 -1.78
CA THR A 634 36.85 13.51 -0.54
C THR A 634 35.63 12.80 0.05
N THR A 635 34.64 12.40 -0.76
CA THR A 635 33.50 11.61 -0.27
C THR A 635 33.92 10.22 0.21
N ALA A 636 34.83 9.53 -0.48
CA ALA A 636 35.33 8.22 -0.05
C ALA A 636 36.00 8.26 1.33
N ALA A 637 36.66 9.35 1.71
CA ALA A 637 37.22 9.53 3.05
C ALA A 637 36.12 9.61 4.14
N LEU A 638 34.97 10.22 3.83
CA LEU A 638 33.87 10.41 4.77
C LEU A 638 33.01 9.13 4.95
N VAL A 639 32.97 8.25 3.93
CA VAL A 639 32.32 6.91 3.99
C VAL A 639 32.88 6.01 5.10
N VAL A 640 34.09 6.29 5.61
CA VAL A 640 34.74 5.55 6.70
C VAL A 640 34.02 5.73 8.06
N LEU A 641 33.19 6.77 8.23
CA LEU A 641 32.54 7.15 9.50
C LEU A 641 31.25 6.35 9.86
N LYS A 642 31.24 5.04 9.62
CA LYS A 642 30.24 4.05 10.12
C LYS A 642 28.75 4.21 9.74
N LEU A 643 28.33 5.17 8.90
CA LEU A 643 26.94 5.31 8.44
C LEU A 643 26.62 4.50 7.17
N LYS A 644 26.38 3.18 7.31
CA LYS A 644 26.36 2.21 6.19
C LYS A 644 25.45 2.52 4.99
N ILE A 645 24.26 3.08 5.20
CA ILE A 645 23.27 3.27 4.11
C ILE A 645 23.52 4.57 3.35
N ALA A 646 23.47 5.73 4.03
CA ALA A 646 23.71 7.05 3.41
C ALA A 646 25.13 7.19 2.81
N ALA A 647 26.13 6.53 3.39
CA ALA A 647 27.48 6.53 2.82
C ALA A 647 27.55 5.72 1.50
N THR A 648 26.75 4.66 1.37
CA THR A 648 26.74 3.82 0.16
C THR A 648 26.05 4.53 -1.01
N THR A 649 24.98 5.30 -0.77
CA THR A 649 24.35 6.14 -1.81
C THR A 649 25.28 7.27 -2.26
N CYS A 650 25.93 7.97 -1.32
CA CYS A 650 26.92 9.01 -1.64
C CYS A 650 28.14 8.49 -2.44
N ALA A 651 28.66 7.31 -2.10
CA ALA A 651 29.73 6.67 -2.88
C ALA A 651 29.29 6.28 -4.31
N LEU A 652 28.00 5.98 -4.49
CA LEU A 652 27.43 5.60 -5.78
C LEU A 652 27.16 6.81 -6.69
N THR A 653 26.60 7.90 -6.15
CA THR A 653 26.35 9.15 -6.89
C THR A 653 27.65 9.82 -7.32
N THR A 654 28.69 9.79 -6.48
CA THR A 654 30.02 10.29 -6.85
C THR A 654 30.74 9.43 -7.90
N SER A 655 30.61 8.10 -7.82
CA SER A 655 31.08 7.20 -8.88
C SER A 655 30.35 7.44 -10.20
N GLN A 656 29.05 7.76 -10.13
CA GLN A 656 28.23 8.16 -11.27
C GLN A 656 28.68 9.50 -11.85
N LEU A 657 28.98 10.51 -11.04
CA LEU A 657 29.53 11.80 -11.50
C LEU A 657 30.81 11.58 -12.32
N VAL A 658 31.76 10.78 -11.81
CA VAL A 658 33.01 10.45 -12.55
C VAL A 658 32.72 9.77 -13.89
N ALA A 659 31.76 8.83 -13.94
CA ALA A 659 31.37 8.16 -15.18
C ALA A 659 30.67 9.11 -16.17
N CYS A 660 29.77 9.98 -15.70
CA CYS A 660 29.13 11.01 -16.52
C CYS A 660 30.16 12.00 -17.08
N THR A 661 31.09 12.49 -16.26
CA THR A 661 32.20 13.36 -16.72
C THR A 661 33.04 12.69 -17.81
N LYS A 662 33.40 11.40 -17.65
CA LYS A 662 34.11 10.65 -18.69
C LYS A 662 33.36 10.55 -20.02
N VAL A 663 32.02 10.50 -19.98
CA VAL A 663 31.16 10.43 -21.17
C VAL A 663 31.02 11.80 -21.85
N VAL A 664 30.83 12.86 -21.08
CA VAL A 664 30.46 14.18 -21.61
C VAL A 664 31.62 15.15 -21.83
N ALA A 665 32.79 14.93 -21.21
CA ALA A 665 33.91 15.88 -21.24
C ALA A 665 34.45 16.18 -22.66
N GLY A 666 34.42 15.19 -23.56
CA GLY A 666 34.80 15.38 -24.97
C GLY A 666 33.79 16.17 -25.81
N THR A 667 32.60 16.44 -25.29
CA THR A 667 31.50 17.09 -26.00
C THR A 667 30.79 18.13 -25.12
N VAL A 668 31.50 18.74 -24.18
CA VAL A 668 30.93 19.60 -23.13
C VAL A 668 30.35 20.91 -23.66
N GLU A 669 30.78 21.33 -24.86
CA GLU A 669 30.22 22.47 -25.60
C GLU A 669 28.74 22.26 -25.97
N ASN A 670 28.29 21.00 -26.08
CA ASN A 670 26.90 20.69 -26.36
C ASN A 670 26.04 20.97 -25.10
N PRO A 671 24.98 21.81 -25.18
CA PRO A 671 24.18 22.18 -24.01
C PRO A 671 23.50 20.97 -23.34
N SER A 672 23.15 19.92 -24.10
CA SER A 672 22.58 18.69 -23.54
C SER A 672 23.59 17.91 -22.70
N CYS A 673 24.88 17.94 -23.08
CA CYS A 673 25.96 17.35 -22.28
C CYS A 673 26.18 18.15 -20.98
N LYS A 674 26.16 19.48 -21.05
CA LYS A 674 26.26 20.36 -19.87
C LYS A 674 25.08 20.16 -18.90
N GLU A 675 23.86 20.00 -19.40
CA GLU A 675 22.68 19.71 -18.58
C GLU A 675 22.80 18.39 -17.81
N GLN A 676 23.24 17.31 -18.46
CA GLN A 676 23.44 16.02 -17.78
C GLN A 676 24.57 16.06 -16.74
N LEU A 677 25.65 16.82 -17.00
CA LEU A 677 26.73 17.03 -16.03
C LEU A 677 26.23 17.79 -14.78
N MET A 678 25.45 18.87 -14.99
CA MET A 678 24.82 19.62 -13.89
C MET A 678 23.80 18.77 -13.11
N ALA A 679 23.05 17.90 -13.78
CA ALA A 679 22.11 16.98 -13.11
C ALA A 679 22.85 15.99 -12.19
N ALA A 680 23.93 15.36 -12.68
CA ALA A 680 24.75 14.46 -11.87
C ALA A 680 25.44 15.18 -10.70
N ALA A 681 25.88 16.43 -10.89
CA ALA A 681 26.45 17.25 -9.81
C ALA A 681 25.40 17.56 -8.72
N ARG A 682 24.16 17.89 -9.10
CA ARG A 682 23.05 18.11 -8.14
C ARG A 682 22.69 16.85 -7.35
N GLU A 683 22.68 15.67 -7.98
CA GLU A 683 22.48 14.40 -7.26
C GLU A 683 23.57 14.15 -6.20
N VAL A 684 24.83 14.53 -6.48
CA VAL A 684 25.91 14.47 -5.49
C VAL A 684 25.71 15.47 -4.35
N VAL A 685 25.33 16.72 -4.64
CA VAL A 685 25.03 17.73 -3.61
C VAL A 685 23.90 17.26 -2.68
N ASN A 686 22.79 16.78 -3.23
CA ASN A 686 21.67 16.26 -2.43
C ASN A 686 22.11 15.07 -1.55
N ALA A 687 22.87 14.11 -2.10
CA ALA A 687 23.38 12.97 -1.34
C ALA A 687 24.38 13.36 -0.24
N VAL A 688 25.08 14.49 -0.41
CA VAL A 688 25.94 15.09 0.62
C VAL A 688 25.10 15.80 1.69
N GLU A 689 24.09 16.58 1.32
CA GLU A 689 23.17 17.23 2.26
C GLU A 689 22.42 16.20 3.13
N ASP A 690 21.95 15.10 2.52
CA ASP A 690 21.36 13.96 3.22
C ASP A 690 22.35 13.37 4.24
N LEU A 691 23.60 13.11 3.82
CA LEU A 691 24.65 12.58 4.70
C LEU A 691 24.98 13.54 5.86
N VAL A 692 25.08 14.85 5.59
CA VAL A 692 25.28 15.89 6.60
C VAL A 692 24.11 15.93 7.59
N SER A 693 22.87 15.82 7.11
CA SER A 693 21.68 15.81 7.98
C SER A 693 21.67 14.59 8.92
N VAL A 694 22.04 13.41 8.43
CA VAL A 694 22.15 12.18 9.23
C VAL A 694 23.31 12.29 10.24
N CYS A 695 24.45 12.85 9.85
CA CYS A 695 25.56 13.14 10.76
C CYS A 695 25.16 14.10 11.89
N ASN A 696 24.40 15.17 11.58
CA ASN A 696 23.93 16.15 12.57
C ASN A 696 22.90 15.57 13.56
N LEU A 697 22.15 14.53 13.16
CA LEU A 697 21.24 13.79 14.04
C LEU A 697 21.99 12.80 14.97
N THR A 698 23.20 12.39 14.60
CA THR A 698 24.05 11.50 15.42
C THR A 698 25.14 12.32 16.13
N GLN A 699 24.80 12.89 17.30
CA GLN A 699 25.74 13.67 18.11
C GLN A 699 26.99 12.88 18.50
N HIS A 700 28.08 13.08 17.76
CA HIS A 700 29.44 12.71 18.14
C HIS A 700 30.39 13.86 17.83
N GLU A 701 31.05 14.34 18.89
CA GLU A 701 32.07 15.38 18.83
C GLU A 701 33.26 14.91 17.96
N ASN A 702 33.63 15.73 16.95
CA ASN A 702 34.92 15.80 16.19
C ASN A 702 34.80 15.99 14.65
N ASN A 703 33.60 16.05 14.04
CA ASN A 703 33.48 16.00 12.57
C ASN A 703 33.31 17.36 11.82
N GLU A 704 33.26 18.51 12.49
CA GLU A 704 32.98 19.81 11.84
C GLU A 704 33.95 20.16 10.69
N HIS A 705 35.26 19.90 10.89
CA HIS A 705 36.29 20.21 9.88
C HIS A 705 36.10 19.44 8.57
N LEU A 706 35.76 18.14 8.64
CA LEU A 706 35.54 17.28 7.47
C LEU A 706 34.25 17.65 6.73
N LEU A 707 33.21 18.05 7.45
CA LEU A 707 31.95 18.53 6.86
C LEU A 707 32.17 19.85 6.10
N GLN A 708 33.01 20.75 6.64
CA GLN A 708 33.33 22.03 6.02
C GLN A 708 34.24 21.86 4.78
N GLU A 709 35.27 21.02 4.85
CA GLU A 709 36.09 20.67 3.66
C GLU A 709 35.26 20.06 2.53
N LEU A 710 34.24 19.28 2.84
CA LEU A 710 33.40 18.64 1.82
C LEU A 710 32.36 19.61 1.23
N SER A 711 31.82 20.53 2.03
CA SER A 711 31.03 21.67 1.52
C SER A 711 31.86 22.50 0.54
N ASP A 712 33.09 22.87 0.91
CA ASP A 712 34.02 23.59 0.04
C ASP A 712 34.40 22.80 -1.21
N ALA A 713 34.57 21.47 -1.12
CA ALA A 713 34.85 20.62 -2.27
C ALA A 713 33.65 20.51 -3.24
N ALA A 714 32.42 20.45 -2.72
CA ALA A 714 31.20 20.46 -3.53
C ALA A 714 31.00 21.82 -4.22
N TYR A 715 31.25 22.93 -3.52
CA TYR A 715 31.21 24.28 -4.09
C TYR A 715 32.35 24.57 -5.10
N LYS A 716 33.47 23.84 -5.03
CA LYS A 716 34.57 23.92 -6.01
C LYS A 716 34.29 23.15 -7.31
N VAL A 717 33.21 22.36 -7.39
CA VAL A 717 32.73 21.83 -8.69
C VAL A 717 32.11 22.99 -9.46
N PRO A 718 32.65 23.39 -10.63
CA PRO A 718 32.16 24.56 -11.35
C PRO A 718 30.73 24.33 -11.85
N LEU A 719 29.77 24.98 -11.18
CA LEU A 719 28.36 25.05 -11.57
C LEU A 719 28.09 26.17 -12.59
N HIS A 720 29.13 26.80 -13.13
CA HIS A 720 29.09 27.87 -14.13
C HIS A 720 29.78 27.47 -15.44
#